data_AF-A0A5R9ICI9-F1
#
_entry.id   AF-A0A5R9ICI9-F1
#
_cell.length_a   1.000
_cell.length_b   1.000
_cell.length_c   1.000
_cell.angle_alpha   90.00
_cell.angle_beta   90.00
_cell.angle_gamma   90.00
#
_symmetry.space_group_name_H-M   'P 1'
#
loop_
_entity.id
_entity.type
_entity.pdbx_description
1 polymer ?
#
loop_
_entity_poly.entity_id
_entity_poly.type
_entity_poly.pdbx_seq_one_letter_code
_entity_poly.pdbx_strand_id
1 'polypeptide(L)'
;MNFRIHFTSGGSESAGGQNQIEILLMNSHFILALGLFLALGITTVAIIKFRKQKRLRKSVLLLVNTIAAILAWLIMNPINLDAPRDLPKSHLYTTGMSMEQLHKSISASPKDEHWLTRALVNQWLNQGLNLATLQQSPGLQAAIVEDLGNWYWQGRAELPLVVHGDGFSQLQYAQANIRQISYLQENVPTPGFNRLQWRKQTYLGQQWQLSGFVQGDETEVFNIEVTDPGGEIVAQRRNIVAQEGFSLQIPANIPGQLLFTIALYRTPTGADNTLSATQEFATDNDSHTNTNMRQRETGSLNSDEPLAAKAVAEQSIAVSIAEAQPMRVMIVQSSPSFETRHLKNYMQQLGHQLVIRTRISEQKYLLQHSNLTSQFRQISSDAPLIERNLLADFDLLIMDGRMVEEFSYPQRQELRQLAEEGLGVFIVGDGALSARTLQQISGVEVQANNAKATGNGSGADMPTNSNANTLDRKFTLANNQKLDAIAHQTNALMWINSDALLVAPSGQRLISGMRVGQGRVVVSSIDNAYQWQLSDNSFDYQSYWQFLTQYTARQRNSTQLLPQSDLAISVQHSAESVCVMHNAVGPMESQMKNEELRLLVHGFADNSNANPIALLQRQNHIPMFCAVHFPETKGWTNYRLFQGNNIVSQQWRYVNPVNSFAAHFAYENQQSSIGLHSEDIQQTAFTHANATQSSNYQPYNKFWLWLAFLICLSFLWLERKAYLRA
;
A
#
# COMPACT_ATOMS: atom_id res chain seq x y z
N MET A 1 43.01 39.34 -25.32
CA MET A 1 41.79 39.30 -24.50
C MET A 1 40.72 38.72 -25.40
N ASN A 2 40.43 37.42 -25.30
CA ASN A 2 39.47 36.78 -26.20
C ASN A 2 38.07 37.06 -25.66
N PHE A 3 37.22 37.73 -26.44
CA PHE A 3 35.82 37.93 -26.07
C PHE A 3 35.02 36.70 -26.50
N ARG A 4 34.29 36.12 -25.56
CA ARG A 4 33.37 35.00 -25.78
C ARG A 4 31.95 35.52 -25.71
N ILE A 5 31.16 35.24 -26.74
CA ILE A 5 29.73 35.55 -26.77
C ILE A 5 28.98 34.24 -26.80
N HIS A 6 28.21 33.98 -25.75
CA HIS A 6 27.36 32.80 -25.61
C HIS A 6 25.94 33.13 -26.07
N PHE A 7 25.41 32.37 -27.03
CA PHE A 7 24.00 32.43 -27.40
C PHE A 7 23.31 31.14 -26.94
N THR A 8 22.28 31.28 -26.11
CA THR A 8 21.38 30.19 -25.74
C THR A 8 20.11 30.30 -26.59
N SER A 9 19.78 29.27 -27.37
CA SER A 9 18.50 29.24 -28.09
C SER A 9 17.39 28.81 -27.13
N GLY A 10 16.53 29.74 -26.73
CA GLY A 10 15.27 29.41 -26.07
C GLY A 10 14.28 28.83 -27.08
N GLY A 11 14.26 27.51 -27.22
CA GLY A 11 13.31 26.75 -28.02
C GLY A 11 12.57 25.74 -27.14
N SER A 12 11.26 25.66 -27.32
CA SER A 12 10.29 24.88 -26.54
C SER A 12 10.65 23.40 -26.36
N GLU A 13 10.31 22.89 -25.17
CA GLU A 13 10.34 21.50 -24.73
C GLU A 13 9.75 20.53 -25.77
N SER A 14 10.60 19.90 -26.56
CA SER A 14 10.44 18.52 -27.08
C SER A 14 11.58 18.22 -28.06
N ALA A 15 12.37 17.20 -27.71
CA ALA A 15 13.41 16.58 -28.52
C ALA A 15 14.60 17.46 -28.96
N GLY A 16 15.76 17.26 -28.34
CA GLY A 16 17.06 17.73 -28.81
C GLY A 16 17.79 18.61 -27.80
N GLY A 17 19.02 18.23 -27.45
CA GLY A 17 19.85 18.93 -26.47
C GLY A 17 20.02 20.43 -26.78
N GLN A 18 20.13 21.23 -25.73
CA GLN A 18 20.41 22.66 -25.86
C GLN A 18 21.76 22.86 -26.53
N ASN A 19 21.76 23.25 -27.81
CA ASN A 19 22.98 23.59 -28.52
C ASN A 19 23.44 24.99 -28.08
N GLN A 20 24.52 25.06 -27.30
CA GLN A 20 25.20 26.32 -27.04
C GLN A 20 26.02 26.72 -28.27
N ILE A 21 25.84 27.94 -28.75
CA ILE A 21 26.65 28.50 -29.84
C ILE A 21 27.69 29.42 -29.21
N GLU A 22 28.98 29.09 -29.40
CA GLU A 22 30.09 29.93 -28.96
C GLU A 22 30.74 30.61 -30.17
N ILE A 23 30.77 31.95 -30.16
CA ILE A 23 31.53 32.74 -31.14
C ILE A 23 32.81 33.23 -30.47
N LEU A 24 33.95 32.75 -30.95
CA LEU A 24 35.29 33.12 -30.47
C LEU A 24 35.84 34.29 -31.31
N LEU A 25 35.89 35.47 -30.71
CA LEU A 25 36.43 36.67 -31.36
C LEU A 25 37.92 36.83 -31.01
N MET A 26 38.80 36.53 -31.97
CA MET A 26 40.23 36.86 -31.87
C MET A 26 40.47 38.36 -32.16
N ASN A 27 41.51 38.96 -31.57
CA ASN A 27 41.84 40.38 -31.70
C ASN A 27 41.97 40.88 -33.16
N SER A 28 42.40 40.05 -34.10
CA SER A 28 42.50 40.40 -35.53
C SER A 28 41.12 40.59 -36.20
N HIS A 29 40.08 39.94 -35.70
CA HIS A 29 38.71 40.06 -36.23
C HIS A 29 37.99 41.33 -35.78
N PHE A 30 38.46 41.98 -34.71
CA PHE A 30 37.90 43.25 -34.24
C PHE A 30 38.16 44.40 -35.21
N ILE A 31 39.35 44.47 -35.81
CA ILE A 31 39.69 45.52 -36.79
C ILE A 31 38.86 45.36 -38.06
N LEU A 32 38.65 44.12 -38.50
CA LEU A 32 37.81 43.80 -39.65
C LEU A 32 36.33 44.11 -39.37
N ALA A 33 35.83 43.77 -38.18
CA ALA A 33 34.47 44.13 -37.75
C ALA A 33 34.28 45.65 -37.70
N LEU A 34 35.23 46.39 -37.11
CA LEU A 34 35.20 47.86 -37.06
C LEU A 34 35.15 48.46 -38.47
N GLY A 35 35.97 47.95 -39.40
CA GLY A 35 35.94 48.37 -40.81
C GLY A 35 34.59 48.09 -41.48
N LEU A 36 33.97 46.94 -41.20
CA LEU A 36 32.66 46.55 -41.72
C LEU A 36 31.54 47.45 -41.19
N PHE A 37 31.55 47.77 -39.89
CA PHE A 37 30.60 48.70 -39.28
C PHE A 37 30.80 50.15 -39.75
N LEU A 38 32.04 50.58 -40.00
CA LEU A 38 32.34 51.90 -40.53
C LEU A 38 31.88 52.03 -42.00
N ALA A 39 32.10 50.99 -42.82
CA ALA A 39 31.58 50.91 -44.18
C ALA A 39 30.04 50.87 -44.21
N LEU A 40 29.41 50.13 -43.29
CA LEU A 40 27.96 50.16 -43.10
C LEU A 40 27.51 51.58 -42.76
N GLY A 41 28.14 52.26 -41.80
CA GLY A 41 27.79 53.64 -41.43
C GLY A 41 27.86 54.61 -42.61
N ILE A 42 28.96 54.59 -43.38
CA ILE A 42 29.14 55.45 -44.56
C ILE A 42 28.06 55.16 -45.61
N THR A 43 27.81 53.89 -45.93
CA THR A 43 26.81 53.51 -46.96
C THR A 43 25.39 53.86 -46.52
N THR A 44 25.07 53.71 -45.24
CA THR A 44 23.78 54.09 -44.64
C THR A 44 23.55 55.60 -44.77
N VAL A 45 24.54 56.42 -44.40
CA VAL A 45 24.49 57.88 -44.56
C VAL A 45 24.35 58.28 -46.03
N ALA A 46 25.07 57.60 -46.92
CA ALA A 46 24.98 57.86 -48.36
C ALA A 46 23.58 57.56 -48.93
N ILE A 47 22.96 56.45 -48.54
CA ILE A 47 21.60 56.07 -48.96
C ILE A 47 20.56 57.07 -48.43
N ILE A 48 20.71 57.53 -47.18
CA ILE A 48 19.78 58.48 -46.57
C ILE A 48 19.88 59.85 -47.24
N LYS A 49 21.12 60.37 -47.42
CA LYS A 49 21.40 61.76 -47.80
C LYS A 49 21.38 62.01 -49.31
N PHE A 50 21.86 61.07 -50.13
CA PHE A 50 22.11 61.33 -51.56
C PHE A 50 21.13 60.66 -52.53
N ARG A 51 20.35 59.66 -52.13
CA ARG A 51 19.35 59.03 -53.03
C ARG A 51 17.99 59.72 -52.93
N LYS A 52 17.42 60.16 -54.06
CA LYS A 52 16.02 60.61 -54.16
C LYS A 52 15.11 59.45 -54.57
N GLN A 53 14.69 58.63 -53.60
CA GLN A 53 13.77 57.49 -53.80
C GLN A 53 12.61 57.54 -52.79
N LYS A 54 11.49 56.86 -53.10
CA LYS A 54 10.33 56.69 -52.19
C LYS A 54 10.77 56.04 -50.87
N ARG A 55 10.21 56.50 -49.73
CA ARG A 55 10.60 56.10 -48.36
C ARG A 55 10.64 54.58 -48.13
N LEU A 56 9.70 53.84 -48.73
CA LEU A 56 9.63 52.38 -48.60
C LEU A 56 10.86 51.68 -49.21
N ARG A 57 11.28 52.07 -50.42
CA ARG A 57 12.45 51.48 -51.09
C ARG A 57 13.74 51.77 -50.34
N LYS A 58 13.90 52.99 -49.81
CA LYS A 58 15.05 53.34 -48.96
C LYS A 58 15.15 52.46 -47.71
N SER A 59 14.01 52.17 -47.08
CA SER A 59 13.97 51.34 -45.87
C SER A 59 14.36 49.89 -46.17
N VAL A 60 13.89 49.34 -47.30
CA VAL A 60 14.28 48.00 -47.76
C VAL A 60 15.79 47.94 -48.06
N LEU A 61 16.35 48.96 -48.72
CA LEU A 61 17.78 49.05 -48.99
C LEU A 61 18.64 49.09 -47.73
N LEU A 62 18.22 49.87 -46.74
CA LEU A 62 18.91 49.94 -45.45
C LEU A 62 18.88 48.58 -44.75
N LEU A 63 17.73 47.90 -44.75
CA LEU A 63 17.55 46.59 -44.12
C LEU A 63 18.36 45.50 -44.84
N VAL A 64 18.38 45.47 -46.17
CA VAL A 64 19.19 44.48 -46.91
C VAL A 64 20.69 44.75 -46.73
N ASN A 65 21.11 46.02 -46.66
CA ASN A 65 22.50 46.40 -46.42
C ASN A 65 22.97 46.01 -45.00
N THR A 66 22.12 46.18 -43.98
CA THR A 66 22.43 45.75 -42.61
C THR A 66 22.50 44.22 -42.50
N ILE A 67 21.55 43.50 -43.12
CA ILE A 67 21.58 42.03 -43.15
C ILE A 67 22.85 41.52 -43.86
N ALA A 68 23.22 42.11 -45.00
CA ALA A 68 24.44 41.74 -45.72
C ALA A 68 25.70 41.94 -44.86
N ALA A 69 25.80 43.04 -44.10
CA ALA A 69 26.93 43.30 -43.22
C ALA A 69 27.01 42.31 -42.05
N ILE A 70 25.87 41.95 -41.44
CA ILE A 70 25.81 40.95 -40.36
C ILE A 70 26.21 39.57 -40.88
N LEU A 71 25.72 39.18 -42.07
CA LEU A 71 26.10 37.92 -42.70
C LEU A 71 27.60 37.86 -43.04
N ALA A 72 28.16 38.94 -43.58
CA ALA A 72 29.60 39.04 -43.83
C ALA A 72 30.40 38.88 -42.54
N TRP A 73 29.97 39.53 -41.45
CA TRP A 73 30.62 39.41 -40.14
C TRP A 73 30.55 37.97 -39.59
N LEU A 74 29.42 37.28 -39.70
CA LEU A 74 29.28 35.88 -39.28
C LEU A 74 30.12 34.91 -40.13
N ILE A 75 30.26 35.16 -41.43
CA ILE A 75 31.10 34.33 -42.31
C ILE A 75 32.57 34.47 -41.93
N MET A 76 33.02 35.68 -41.59
CA MET A 76 34.42 35.97 -41.25
C MET A 76 34.85 35.41 -39.87
N ASN A 77 33.93 35.16 -38.95
CA ASN A 77 34.24 34.68 -37.60
C ASN A 77 33.99 33.18 -37.46
N PRO A 78 34.89 32.38 -36.83
CA PRO A 78 34.64 30.96 -36.59
C PRO A 78 33.40 30.78 -35.71
N ILE A 79 32.47 29.94 -36.15
CA ILE A 79 31.29 29.52 -35.39
C ILE A 79 31.52 28.06 -35.06
N ASN A 80 31.66 27.76 -33.77
CA ASN A 80 31.84 26.40 -33.30
C ASN A 80 30.58 25.95 -32.55
N LEU A 81 30.19 24.70 -32.76
CA LEU A 81 29.08 24.07 -32.04
C LEU A 81 29.64 23.03 -31.06
N ASP A 82 29.08 22.99 -29.85
CA ASP A 82 29.32 21.88 -28.93
C ASP A 82 28.67 20.61 -29.50
N ALA A 83 29.48 19.56 -29.72
CA ALA A 83 28.95 18.22 -29.89
C ALA A 83 28.75 17.60 -28.50
N PRO A 84 27.58 17.03 -28.17
CA PRO A 84 27.43 16.27 -26.94
C PRO A 84 28.45 15.12 -26.96
N ARG A 85 29.29 15.01 -25.92
CA ARG A 85 30.11 13.81 -25.71
C ARG A 85 29.15 12.66 -25.41
N ASP A 86 29.02 11.70 -26.34
CA ASP A 86 28.56 10.36 -25.99
C ASP A 86 29.65 9.70 -25.15
N LEU A 87 29.59 9.88 -23.83
CA LEU A 87 30.35 9.06 -22.90
C LEU A 87 29.83 7.62 -23.02
N PRO A 88 30.73 6.61 -23.05
CA PRO A 88 30.30 5.21 -23.06
C PRO A 88 29.43 4.94 -21.83
N LYS A 89 28.32 4.23 -22.03
CA LYS A 89 27.41 3.87 -20.95
C LYS A 89 27.73 2.46 -20.45
N SER A 90 27.39 2.20 -19.19
CA SER A 90 27.41 0.84 -18.63
C SER A 90 25.99 0.30 -18.64
N HIS A 91 25.73 -0.75 -19.43
CA HIS A 91 24.46 -1.45 -19.49
C HIS A 91 24.49 -2.66 -18.55
N LEU A 92 23.58 -2.68 -17.58
CA LEU A 92 23.46 -3.76 -16.59
C LEU A 92 22.13 -4.48 -16.75
N TYR A 93 22.20 -5.78 -17.00
CA TYR A 93 21.05 -6.63 -17.30
C TYR A 93 20.64 -7.47 -16.09
N THR A 94 19.38 -7.32 -15.69
CA THR A 94 18.76 -7.96 -14.53
C THR A 94 17.73 -9.02 -14.96
N THR A 95 17.09 -9.68 -14.00
CA THR A 95 16.05 -10.70 -14.24
C THR A 95 14.91 -10.17 -15.11
N GLY A 96 14.12 -11.07 -15.71
CA GLY A 96 13.01 -10.70 -16.59
C GLY A 96 13.42 -10.31 -18.02
N MET A 97 14.72 -10.20 -18.31
CA MET A 97 15.23 -9.97 -19.66
C MET A 97 15.29 -11.28 -20.48
N SER A 98 14.87 -11.23 -21.75
CA SER A 98 15.04 -12.33 -22.69
C SER A 98 16.39 -12.26 -23.43
N MET A 99 16.85 -13.41 -23.94
CA MET A 99 18.06 -13.48 -24.77
C MET A 99 17.95 -12.65 -26.05
N GLU A 100 16.76 -12.56 -26.64
CA GLU A 100 16.52 -11.75 -27.85
C GLU A 100 16.70 -10.26 -27.57
N GLN A 101 16.16 -9.79 -26.43
CA GLN A 101 16.30 -8.40 -25.98
C GLN A 101 17.76 -8.04 -25.71
N LEU A 102 18.53 -8.96 -25.10
CA LEU A 102 19.96 -8.75 -24.89
C LEU A 102 20.70 -8.52 -26.21
N HIS A 103 20.48 -9.38 -27.21
CA HIS A 103 21.13 -9.23 -28.52
C HIS A 103 20.74 -7.92 -29.19
N LYS A 104 19.46 -7.54 -29.12
CA LYS A 104 18.97 -6.26 -29.64
C LYS A 104 19.68 -5.08 -28.95
N SER A 105 19.78 -5.11 -27.63
CA SER A 105 20.44 -4.07 -26.82
C SER A 105 21.93 -3.92 -27.16
N ILE A 106 22.67 -5.04 -27.24
CA ILE A 106 24.10 -5.04 -27.64
C ILE A 106 24.28 -4.53 -29.06
N SER A 107 23.40 -4.93 -29.99
CA SER A 107 23.46 -4.48 -31.38
C SER A 107 23.20 -2.99 -31.57
N ALA A 108 22.36 -2.39 -30.70
CA ALA A 108 22.05 -0.97 -30.73
C ALA A 108 23.20 -0.11 -30.17
N SER A 109 23.97 -0.65 -29.22
CA SER A 109 24.99 0.07 -28.44
C SER A 109 26.36 -0.64 -28.44
N PRO A 110 26.97 -0.96 -29.61
CA PRO A 110 28.14 -1.85 -29.68
C PRO A 110 29.43 -1.28 -29.05
N LYS A 111 29.44 0.00 -28.65
CA LYS A 111 30.59 0.67 -28.02
C LYS A 111 30.46 0.79 -26.50
N ASP A 112 29.29 0.44 -25.95
CA ASP A 112 29.00 0.52 -24.52
C ASP A 112 29.49 -0.75 -23.80
N GLU A 113 29.63 -0.67 -22.48
CA GLU A 113 30.00 -1.84 -21.66
C GLU A 113 28.74 -2.60 -21.24
N HIS A 114 28.69 -3.91 -21.49
CA HIS A 114 27.52 -4.74 -21.20
C HIS A 114 27.81 -5.77 -20.10
N TRP A 115 26.96 -5.81 -19.07
CA TRP A 115 27.17 -6.59 -17.85
C TRP A 115 25.93 -7.41 -17.47
N LEU A 116 26.14 -8.66 -17.04
CA LEU A 116 25.06 -9.54 -16.58
C LEU A 116 25.08 -9.68 -15.07
N THR A 117 23.92 -9.65 -14.43
CA THR A 117 23.80 -10.01 -13.01
C THR A 117 23.82 -11.53 -12.81
N ARG A 118 24.29 -11.97 -11.65
CA ARG A 118 24.25 -13.39 -11.26
C ARG A 118 22.82 -13.94 -11.24
N ALA A 119 21.86 -13.13 -10.81
CA ALA A 119 20.45 -13.53 -10.76
C ALA A 119 19.88 -13.83 -12.15
N LEU A 120 20.16 -12.99 -13.15
CA LEU A 120 19.75 -13.22 -14.54
C LEU A 120 20.35 -14.51 -15.10
N VAL A 121 21.65 -14.72 -14.89
CA VAL A 121 22.34 -15.93 -15.34
C VAL A 121 21.71 -17.19 -14.74
N ASN A 122 21.41 -17.17 -13.43
CA ASN A 122 20.75 -18.28 -12.76
C ASN A 122 19.33 -18.51 -13.28
N GLN A 123 18.57 -17.45 -13.57
CA GLN A 123 17.23 -17.56 -14.17
C GLN A 123 17.29 -18.30 -15.51
N TRP A 124 18.23 -17.93 -16.39
CA TRP A 124 18.37 -18.57 -17.70
C TRP A 124 18.85 -20.02 -17.60
N LEU A 125 19.77 -20.33 -16.68
CA LEU A 125 20.18 -21.73 -16.42
C LEU A 125 19.00 -22.59 -15.96
N ASN A 126 18.15 -22.06 -15.07
CA ASN A 126 16.95 -22.76 -14.60
C ASN A 126 15.91 -22.95 -15.72
N GLN A 127 15.92 -22.10 -16.75
CA GLN A 127 15.10 -22.23 -17.97
C GLN A 127 15.73 -23.18 -19.00
N GLY A 128 16.90 -23.78 -18.73
CA GLY A 128 17.58 -24.71 -19.62
C GLY A 128 18.31 -24.02 -20.79
N LEU A 129 18.57 -22.73 -20.73
CA LEU A 129 19.26 -21.98 -21.78
C LEU A 129 20.77 -22.26 -21.75
N ASN A 130 21.37 -22.45 -22.93
CA ASN A 130 22.81 -22.66 -23.08
C ASN A 130 23.55 -21.32 -23.17
N LEU A 131 24.35 -21.00 -22.16
CA LEU A 131 25.11 -19.74 -22.05
C LEU A 131 26.41 -19.70 -22.87
N ALA A 132 26.83 -20.82 -23.48
CA ALA A 132 28.08 -20.88 -24.25
C ALA A 132 28.07 -19.95 -25.50
N THR A 133 26.87 -19.61 -25.99
CA THR A 133 26.68 -18.70 -27.13
C THR A 133 26.95 -17.23 -26.79
N LEU A 134 26.93 -16.85 -25.51
CA LEU A 134 27.09 -15.46 -25.05
C LEU A 134 28.56 -15.00 -25.02
N GLN A 135 29.51 -15.92 -24.89
CA GLN A 135 30.94 -15.58 -24.82
C GLN A 135 31.52 -14.99 -26.12
N GLN A 136 30.73 -14.98 -27.21
CA GLN A 136 31.15 -14.49 -28.53
C GLN A 136 30.54 -13.14 -28.91
N SER A 137 29.73 -12.52 -28.04
CA SER A 137 29.09 -11.23 -28.31
C SER A 137 30.07 -10.06 -28.10
N PRO A 138 30.30 -9.19 -29.11
CA PRO A 138 31.16 -8.02 -28.95
C PRO A 138 30.64 -7.07 -27.86
N GLY A 139 31.50 -6.61 -26.95
CA GLY A 139 31.14 -5.65 -25.89
C GLY A 139 30.58 -6.25 -24.60
N LEU A 140 30.17 -7.53 -24.60
CA LEU A 140 29.75 -8.24 -23.40
C LEU A 140 30.96 -8.59 -22.52
N GLN A 141 30.93 -8.12 -21.27
CA GLN A 141 31.99 -8.38 -20.31
C GLN A 141 31.89 -9.81 -19.78
N ALA A 142 33.02 -10.50 -19.66
CA ALA A 142 33.07 -11.87 -19.15
C ALA A 142 32.74 -11.96 -17.64
N ALA A 143 32.77 -10.82 -16.93
CA ALA A 143 32.52 -10.76 -15.50
C ALA A 143 31.03 -10.55 -15.19
N ILE A 144 30.55 -11.30 -14.18
CA ILE A 144 29.16 -11.28 -13.71
C ILE A 144 29.08 -10.39 -12.47
N VAL A 145 28.06 -9.54 -12.41
CA VAL A 145 27.78 -8.68 -11.27
C VAL A 145 27.05 -9.47 -10.19
N GLU A 146 27.71 -9.66 -9.05
CA GLU A 146 27.12 -10.35 -7.88
C GLU A 146 26.46 -9.37 -6.91
N ASP A 147 27.13 -8.26 -6.63
CA ASP A 147 26.66 -7.19 -5.75
C ASP A 147 26.75 -5.84 -6.46
N LEU A 148 25.62 -5.13 -6.53
CA LEU A 148 25.50 -3.86 -7.24
C LEU A 148 26.44 -2.80 -6.65
N GLY A 149 26.49 -2.70 -5.31
CA GLY A 149 27.29 -1.68 -4.63
C GLY A 149 28.77 -1.90 -4.87
N ASN A 150 29.27 -3.10 -4.57
CA ASN A 150 30.68 -3.45 -4.75
C ASN A 150 31.12 -3.27 -6.20
N TRP A 151 30.33 -3.75 -7.17
CA TRP A 151 30.64 -3.58 -8.58
C TRP A 151 30.71 -2.11 -9.02
N TYR A 152 29.75 -1.28 -8.58
CA TYR A 152 29.71 0.14 -8.94
C TYR A 152 30.92 0.92 -8.38
N TRP A 153 31.30 0.64 -7.12
CA TRP A 153 32.39 1.32 -6.43
C TRP A 153 33.80 0.87 -6.86
N GLN A 154 33.95 -0.27 -7.53
CA GLN A 154 35.24 -0.76 -8.06
C GLN A 154 35.71 -0.05 -9.36
N GLY A 155 35.37 1.23 -9.54
CA GLY A 155 35.86 2.05 -10.65
C GLY A 155 34.87 2.30 -11.79
N ARG A 156 33.57 2.08 -11.57
CA ARG A 156 32.50 2.33 -12.57
C ARG A 156 31.61 3.53 -12.24
N ALA A 157 31.85 4.17 -11.10
CA ALA A 157 31.08 5.33 -10.63
C ALA A 157 31.13 6.57 -11.54
N GLU A 158 31.98 6.57 -12.56
CA GLU A 158 32.14 7.69 -13.51
C GLU A 158 31.29 7.53 -14.79
N LEU A 159 30.78 6.33 -15.10
CA LEU A 159 29.96 6.09 -16.29
C LEU A 159 28.46 6.09 -15.94
N PRO A 160 27.59 6.67 -16.78
CA PRO A 160 26.14 6.54 -16.63
C PRO A 160 25.72 5.06 -16.68
N LEU A 161 24.93 4.63 -15.69
CA LEU A 161 24.40 3.28 -15.62
C LEU A 161 23.03 3.20 -16.30
N VAL A 162 22.84 2.23 -17.18
CA VAL A 162 21.55 1.88 -17.77
C VAL A 162 21.14 0.50 -17.28
N VAL A 163 20.07 0.42 -16.49
CA VAL A 163 19.55 -0.85 -15.97
C VAL A 163 18.41 -1.34 -16.85
N HIS A 164 18.48 -2.61 -17.22
CA HIS A 164 17.50 -3.33 -18.06
C HIS A 164 16.91 -4.50 -17.28
N GLY A 165 15.65 -4.85 -17.56
CA GLY A 165 14.96 -5.97 -16.91
C GLY A 165 14.11 -5.52 -15.72
N ASP A 166 14.02 -6.33 -14.67
CA ASP A 166 13.25 -6.03 -13.45
C ASP A 166 13.90 -4.96 -12.56
N GLY A 167 15.21 -4.73 -12.69
CA GLY A 167 15.96 -3.79 -11.89
C GLY A 167 16.35 -4.31 -10.50
N PHE A 168 16.50 -3.39 -9.53
CA PHE A 168 16.94 -3.69 -8.17
C PHE A 168 15.97 -3.15 -7.13
N SER A 169 16.05 -3.70 -5.92
CA SER A 169 15.27 -3.20 -4.78
C SER A 169 15.76 -1.82 -4.33
N GLN A 170 14.89 -1.07 -3.66
CA GLN A 170 15.23 0.23 -3.06
C GLN A 170 16.47 0.17 -2.15
N LEU A 171 16.63 -0.91 -1.37
CA LEU A 171 17.78 -1.09 -0.48
C LEU A 171 19.09 -1.23 -1.27
N GLN A 172 19.09 -2.03 -2.33
CA GLN A 172 20.28 -2.21 -3.17
C GLN A 172 20.70 -0.91 -3.84
N TYR A 173 19.74 -0.11 -4.31
CA TYR A 173 20.03 1.21 -4.84
C TYR A 173 20.57 2.17 -3.78
N ALA A 174 19.98 2.19 -2.59
CA ALA A 174 20.44 3.02 -1.48
C ALA A 174 21.87 2.66 -1.02
N GLN A 175 22.21 1.37 -1.01
CA GLN A 175 23.55 0.88 -0.69
C GLN A 175 24.57 1.23 -1.77
N ALA A 176 24.19 1.14 -3.04
CA ALA A 176 25.07 1.47 -4.15
C ALA A 176 25.27 2.99 -4.30
N ASN A 177 24.31 3.83 -3.86
CA ASN A 177 24.39 5.30 -3.88
C ASN A 177 24.80 5.85 -5.27
N ILE A 178 24.14 5.32 -6.31
CA ILE A 178 24.40 5.61 -7.73
C ILE A 178 23.75 6.95 -8.09
N ARG A 179 24.51 7.84 -8.74
CA ARG A 179 24.06 9.22 -9.05
C ARG A 179 23.47 9.40 -10.45
N GLN A 180 23.85 8.55 -11.40
CA GLN A 180 23.41 8.64 -12.79
C GLN A 180 22.89 7.29 -13.25
N ILE A 181 21.57 7.10 -13.14
CA ILE A 181 20.89 5.88 -13.53
C ILE A 181 19.77 6.18 -14.53
N SER A 182 19.69 5.37 -15.58
CA SER A 182 18.56 5.29 -16.49
C SER A 182 18.00 3.87 -16.42
N TYR A 183 16.68 3.75 -16.41
CA TYR A 183 16.02 2.45 -16.35
C TYR A 183 15.21 2.23 -17.62
N LEU A 184 15.38 1.06 -18.24
CA LEU A 184 14.67 0.64 -19.46
C LEU A 184 13.84 -0.60 -19.16
N GLN A 185 12.53 -0.39 -19.09
CA GLN A 185 11.54 -1.46 -18.92
C GLN A 185 11.31 -2.16 -20.27
N GLU A 186 12.14 -3.16 -20.57
CA GLU A 186 12.01 -3.98 -21.79
C GLU A 186 11.51 -5.41 -21.48
N ASN A 187 11.10 -5.73 -20.25
CA ASN A 187 10.87 -7.11 -19.82
C ASN A 187 9.51 -7.71 -20.22
N VAL A 188 9.48 -9.05 -20.31
CA VAL A 188 8.22 -9.82 -20.41
C VAL A 188 7.68 -10.00 -18.99
N PRO A 189 6.45 -9.58 -18.67
CA PRO A 189 5.90 -9.72 -17.34
C PRO A 189 5.83 -11.21 -16.95
N THR A 190 6.57 -11.59 -15.92
CA THR A 190 6.55 -12.97 -15.38
C THR A 190 5.13 -13.27 -14.90
N PRO A 191 4.44 -14.29 -15.46
CA PRO A 191 3.10 -14.61 -15.02
C PRO A 191 3.08 -15.01 -13.54
N GLY A 192 2.13 -14.48 -12.78
CA GLY A 192 2.03 -14.73 -11.35
C GLY A 192 1.29 -13.63 -10.60
N PHE A 193 1.59 -13.53 -9.31
CA PHE A 193 0.96 -12.56 -8.41
C PHE A 193 1.92 -11.43 -8.05
N ASN A 194 1.45 -10.19 -8.17
CA ASN A 194 2.14 -9.01 -7.66
C ASN A 194 1.28 -8.27 -6.62
N ARG A 195 1.93 -7.38 -5.85
CA ARG A 195 1.28 -6.59 -4.78
C ARG A 195 0.41 -7.42 -3.83
N LEU A 196 0.88 -8.63 -3.50
CA LEU A 196 0.20 -9.50 -2.56
C LEU A 196 0.18 -8.88 -1.16
N GLN A 197 -0.98 -8.97 -0.53
CA GLN A 197 -1.22 -8.50 0.81
C GLN A 197 -2.12 -9.50 1.54
N TRP A 198 -1.72 -9.87 2.76
CA TRP A 198 -2.54 -10.71 3.63
C TRP A 198 -2.16 -10.56 5.09
N ARG A 199 -3.12 -10.88 5.97
CA ARG A 199 -2.90 -10.93 7.42
C ARG A 199 -1.91 -12.04 7.78
N LYS A 200 -0.77 -11.68 8.40
CA LYS A 200 0.22 -12.69 8.85
C LYS A 200 -0.22 -13.45 10.10
N GLN A 201 -1.08 -12.83 10.90
CA GLN A 201 -1.69 -13.43 12.08
C GLN A 201 -3.18 -13.11 12.11
N THR A 202 -3.98 -14.11 12.42
CA THR A 202 -5.43 -14.02 12.63
C THR A 202 -5.84 -14.90 13.80
N TYR A 203 -7.10 -14.89 14.19
CA TYR A 203 -7.61 -15.75 15.26
C TYR A 203 -8.52 -16.84 14.74
N LEU A 204 -8.54 -17.97 15.46
CA LEU A 204 -9.42 -19.10 15.18
C LEU A 204 -10.89 -18.64 15.06
N GLY A 205 -11.57 -19.10 14.01
CA GLY A 205 -12.96 -18.76 13.69
C GLY A 205 -13.14 -17.47 12.87
N GLN A 206 -12.08 -16.69 12.63
CA GLN A 206 -12.16 -15.47 11.82
C GLN A 206 -12.04 -15.77 10.32
N GLN A 207 -12.48 -14.82 9.49
CA GLN A 207 -12.11 -14.75 8.08
C GLN A 207 -10.95 -13.77 7.91
N TRP A 208 -10.03 -14.06 7.00
CA TRP A 208 -8.95 -13.16 6.63
C TRP A 208 -8.90 -12.95 5.13
N GLN A 209 -8.44 -11.77 4.73
CA GLN A 209 -8.42 -11.35 3.34
C GLN A 209 -7.04 -11.58 2.72
N LEU A 210 -7.03 -12.19 1.53
CA LEU A 210 -5.88 -12.28 0.63
C LEU A 210 -6.18 -11.48 -0.63
N SER A 211 -5.36 -10.47 -0.92
CA SER A 211 -5.55 -9.60 -2.08
C SER A 211 -4.24 -9.37 -2.83
N GLY A 212 -4.35 -9.04 -4.11
CA GLY A 212 -3.22 -8.71 -4.96
C GLY A 212 -3.67 -8.47 -6.39
N PHE A 213 -2.72 -8.54 -7.32
CA PHE A 213 -3.02 -8.45 -8.75
C PHE A 213 -2.38 -9.60 -9.49
N VAL A 214 -3.02 -10.01 -10.58
CA VAL A 214 -2.45 -10.98 -11.50
C VAL A 214 -1.59 -10.27 -12.53
N GLN A 215 -0.42 -10.80 -12.80
CA GLN A 215 0.50 -10.33 -13.84
C GLN A 215 0.67 -11.44 -14.88
N GLY A 216 0.83 -11.05 -16.14
CA GLY A 216 0.98 -11.94 -17.29
C GLY A 216 0.83 -11.17 -18.59
N ASP A 217 0.66 -11.90 -19.70
CA ASP A 217 0.31 -11.32 -20.99
C ASP A 217 -1.13 -10.76 -20.94
N GLU A 218 -1.35 -9.57 -21.50
CA GLU A 218 -2.65 -8.87 -21.50
C GLU A 218 -3.77 -9.67 -22.19
N THR A 219 -3.41 -10.61 -23.06
CA THR A 219 -4.37 -11.47 -23.77
C THR A 219 -4.77 -12.73 -22.98
N GLU A 220 -4.12 -13.00 -21.86
CA GLU A 220 -4.34 -14.20 -21.07
C GLU A 220 -5.42 -14.01 -20.00
N VAL A 221 -6.23 -15.04 -19.84
CA VAL A 221 -7.22 -15.17 -18.78
C VAL A 221 -6.77 -16.26 -17.82
N PHE A 222 -6.90 -16.00 -16.53
CA PHE A 222 -6.45 -16.88 -15.47
C PHE A 222 -7.58 -17.27 -14.52
N ASN A 223 -7.30 -18.30 -13.71
CA ASN A 223 -8.09 -18.70 -12.55
C ASN A 223 -7.16 -18.77 -11.34
N ILE A 224 -7.67 -18.38 -10.17
CA ILE A 224 -6.97 -18.40 -8.89
C ILE A 224 -7.67 -19.42 -8.00
N GLU A 225 -6.90 -20.33 -7.41
CA GLU A 225 -7.37 -21.22 -6.34
C GLU A 225 -6.49 -21.03 -5.11
N VAL A 226 -7.11 -21.04 -3.94
CA VAL A 226 -6.43 -21.09 -2.65
C VAL A 226 -6.81 -22.38 -1.96
N THR A 227 -5.82 -23.22 -1.69
CA THR A 227 -5.99 -24.47 -0.95
C THR A 227 -5.44 -24.34 0.47
N ASP A 228 -6.11 -25.00 1.41
CA ASP A 228 -5.60 -25.14 2.77
C ASP A 228 -4.45 -26.17 2.85
N PRO A 229 -3.80 -26.33 4.02
CA PRO A 229 -2.75 -27.35 4.20
C PRO A 229 -3.24 -28.80 4.02
N GLY A 230 -4.56 -29.03 4.10
CA GLY A 230 -5.20 -30.32 3.84
C GLY A 230 -5.44 -30.61 2.35
N GLY A 231 -5.26 -29.60 1.49
CA GLY A 231 -5.50 -29.68 0.05
C GLY A 231 -6.94 -29.34 -0.37
N GLU A 232 -7.78 -28.87 0.55
CA GLU A 232 -9.15 -28.44 0.24
C GLU A 232 -9.15 -27.02 -0.35
N ILE A 233 -9.92 -26.78 -1.40
CA ILE A 233 -10.08 -25.44 -1.99
C ILE A 233 -10.96 -24.59 -1.07
N VAL A 234 -10.36 -23.59 -0.42
CA VAL A 234 -11.05 -22.72 0.55
C VAL A 234 -11.47 -21.38 -0.04
N ALA A 235 -10.90 -20.98 -1.18
CA ALA A 235 -11.33 -19.82 -1.95
C ALA A 235 -10.92 -19.95 -3.42
N GLN A 236 -11.72 -19.41 -4.34
CA GLN A 236 -11.40 -19.40 -5.77
C GLN A 236 -11.92 -18.13 -6.47
N ARG A 237 -11.24 -17.74 -7.55
CA ARG A 237 -11.67 -16.68 -8.48
C ARG A 237 -11.42 -17.14 -9.90
N ARG A 238 -12.45 -17.13 -10.75
CA ARG A 238 -12.35 -17.53 -12.16
C ARG A 238 -12.40 -16.33 -13.10
N ASN A 239 -11.86 -16.52 -14.31
CA ASN A 239 -11.90 -15.57 -15.41
C ASN A 239 -11.31 -14.19 -15.07
N ILE A 240 -10.14 -14.16 -14.42
CA ILE A 240 -9.42 -12.92 -14.12
C ILE A 240 -8.47 -12.56 -15.26
N VAL A 241 -8.51 -11.32 -15.73
CA VAL A 241 -7.62 -10.84 -16.81
C VAL A 241 -6.28 -10.40 -16.22
N ALA A 242 -5.20 -10.46 -17.01
CA ALA A 242 -3.92 -9.88 -16.58
C ALA A 242 -4.07 -8.42 -16.15
N GLN A 243 -3.31 -8.01 -15.12
CA GLN A 243 -3.35 -6.72 -14.44
C GLN A 243 -4.63 -6.42 -13.64
N GLU A 244 -5.59 -7.35 -13.57
CA GLU A 244 -6.77 -7.21 -12.72
C GLU A 244 -6.44 -7.53 -11.25
N GLY A 245 -7.07 -6.79 -10.33
CA GLY A 245 -6.95 -7.00 -8.89
C GLY A 245 -7.93 -8.06 -8.39
N PHE A 246 -7.52 -8.82 -7.37
CA PHE A 246 -8.38 -9.79 -6.71
C PHE A 246 -8.40 -9.59 -5.19
N SER A 247 -9.46 -10.09 -4.57
CA SER A 247 -9.63 -10.12 -3.13
C SER A 247 -10.46 -11.35 -2.75
N LEU A 248 -9.86 -12.25 -1.97
CA LEU A 248 -10.46 -13.50 -1.50
C LEU A 248 -10.59 -13.46 0.03
N GLN A 249 -11.72 -13.95 0.54
CA GLN A 249 -11.94 -14.17 1.97
C GLN A 249 -11.69 -15.64 2.28
N ILE A 250 -10.83 -15.91 3.27
CA ILE A 250 -10.37 -17.25 3.61
C ILE A 250 -10.68 -17.54 5.09
N PRO A 251 -11.28 -18.70 5.41
CA PRO A 251 -11.56 -19.09 6.79
C PRO A 251 -10.30 -19.45 7.59
N ALA A 252 -10.28 -19.10 8.87
CA ALA A 252 -9.28 -19.55 9.84
C ALA A 252 -9.87 -20.63 10.76
N ASN A 253 -10.13 -21.81 10.21
CA ASN A 253 -10.85 -22.89 10.92
C ASN A 253 -9.95 -23.78 11.80
N ILE A 254 -8.63 -23.72 11.61
CA ILE A 254 -7.66 -24.59 12.27
C ILE A 254 -6.61 -23.71 12.96
N PRO A 255 -6.33 -23.89 14.27
CA PRO A 255 -5.29 -23.13 14.94
C PRO A 255 -3.90 -23.64 14.55
N GLY A 256 -2.90 -22.76 14.59
CA GLY A 256 -1.50 -23.10 14.37
C GLY A 256 -0.81 -22.28 13.29
N GLN A 257 0.37 -22.74 12.91
CA GLN A 257 1.22 -22.12 11.89
C GLN A 257 0.97 -22.78 10.54
N LEU A 258 0.07 -22.21 9.72
CA LEU A 258 -0.43 -22.85 8.50
C LEU A 258 0.13 -22.23 7.23
N LEU A 259 0.37 -23.09 6.23
CA LEU A 259 0.77 -22.71 4.87
C LEU A 259 -0.35 -23.03 3.90
N PHE A 260 -1.09 -22.00 3.51
CA PHE A 260 -2.04 -22.08 2.40
C PHE A 260 -1.26 -22.04 1.09
N THR A 261 -1.83 -22.59 0.02
CA THR A 261 -1.23 -22.52 -1.31
C THR A 261 -2.12 -21.70 -2.21
N ILE A 262 -1.59 -20.64 -2.81
CA ILE A 262 -2.27 -19.91 -3.88
C ILE A 262 -1.68 -20.35 -5.22
N ALA A 263 -2.54 -20.80 -6.12
CA ALA A 263 -2.19 -21.28 -7.45
C ALA A 263 -2.88 -20.42 -8.53
N LEU A 264 -2.13 -20.09 -9.58
CA LEU A 264 -2.59 -19.40 -10.78
C LEU A 264 -2.61 -20.38 -11.94
N TYR A 265 -3.76 -20.56 -12.57
CA TYR A 265 -3.93 -21.42 -13.74
C TYR A 265 -4.31 -20.59 -14.96
N ARG A 266 -3.76 -20.93 -16.12
CA ARG A 266 -4.18 -20.32 -17.40
C ARG A 266 -5.46 -21.00 -17.87
N THR A 267 -6.45 -20.21 -18.28
CA THR A 267 -7.65 -20.75 -18.92
C THR A 267 -7.27 -21.24 -20.33
N PRO A 268 -7.57 -22.50 -20.69
CA PRO A 268 -7.27 -23.01 -22.03
C PRO A 268 -8.01 -22.19 -23.10
N THR A 269 -7.28 -21.58 -24.02
CA THR A 269 -7.84 -20.94 -25.21
C THR A 269 -8.37 -22.03 -26.16
N GLY A 270 -9.66 -22.38 -26.02
CA GLY A 270 -10.31 -23.39 -26.88
C GLY A 270 -11.50 -24.14 -26.28
N ALA A 271 -11.91 -23.88 -25.03
CA ALA A 271 -13.23 -24.31 -24.56
C ALA A 271 -14.28 -23.29 -25.03
N ASP A 272 -15.25 -23.74 -25.83
CA ASP A 272 -16.27 -22.92 -26.48
C ASP A 272 -16.81 -21.78 -25.60
N ASN A 273 -16.61 -20.55 -26.07
CA ASN A 273 -17.33 -19.37 -25.65
C ASN A 273 -18.79 -19.43 -26.17
N THR A 274 -19.60 -20.35 -25.66
CA THR A 274 -21.06 -20.26 -25.77
C THR A 274 -21.68 -19.82 -24.45
N LEU A 275 -21.13 -18.77 -23.84
CA LEU A 275 -21.84 -17.94 -22.86
C LEU A 275 -21.47 -16.47 -23.11
N SER A 276 -21.54 -16.05 -24.38
CA SER A 276 -21.63 -14.63 -24.71
C SER A 276 -23.03 -14.13 -24.39
N ALA A 277 -23.06 -13.15 -23.48
CA ALA A 277 -24.04 -12.11 -23.31
C ALA A 277 -25.09 -12.00 -24.43
N THR A 278 -26.34 -12.34 -24.10
CA THR A 278 -27.53 -11.69 -24.67
C THR A 278 -28.50 -11.42 -23.52
N GLN A 279 -28.35 -10.27 -22.86
CA GLN A 279 -29.47 -9.58 -22.22
C GLN A 279 -29.84 -8.41 -23.13
N GLU A 280 -30.58 -8.73 -24.19
CA GLU A 280 -31.39 -7.73 -24.88
C GLU A 280 -32.70 -7.56 -24.11
N PHE A 281 -32.99 -6.30 -23.80
CA PHE A 281 -34.27 -5.81 -23.33
C PHE A 281 -35.37 -6.24 -24.32
N ALA A 282 -36.32 -7.03 -23.84
CA ALA A 282 -37.63 -7.18 -24.48
C ALA A 282 -38.71 -7.08 -23.41
N THR A 283 -39.39 -5.93 -23.42
CA THR A 283 -40.69 -5.73 -22.78
C THR A 283 -41.74 -6.51 -23.55
N ASP A 284 -42.48 -7.41 -22.89
CA ASP A 284 -43.90 -7.52 -23.16
C ASP A 284 -44.69 -8.17 -22.02
N ASN A 285 -45.89 -7.65 -21.81
CA ASN A 285 -46.90 -8.17 -20.91
C ASN A 285 -47.52 -9.44 -21.50
N ASP A 286 -47.79 -10.46 -20.69
CA ASP A 286 -49.18 -10.93 -20.49
C ASP A 286 -49.31 -12.05 -19.45
N SER A 287 -50.48 -12.00 -18.81
CA SER A 287 -51.02 -12.86 -17.77
C SER A 287 -51.43 -14.27 -18.23
N HIS A 288 -51.23 -15.27 -17.36
CA HIS A 288 -52.25 -16.22 -16.84
C HIS A 288 -51.75 -17.67 -16.56
N THR A 289 -51.96 -18.08 -15.31
CA THR A 289 -52.51 -19.37 -14.83
C THR A 289 -51.70 -20.69 -14.85
N ASN A 290 -51.47 -21.16 -13.61
CA ASN A 290 -51.74 -22.50 -13.04
C ASN A 290 -50.97 -23.79 -13.44
N THR A 291 -50.33 -24.34 -12.38
CA THR A 291 -50.28 -25.76 -11.94
C THR A 291 -49.79 -26.84 -12.91
N ASN A 292 -48.64 -27.46 -12.60
CA ASN A 292 -48.58 -28.82 -12.04
C ASN A 292 -47.14 -29.31 -11.79
N MET A 293 -46.99 -30.05 -10.69
CA MET A 293 -45.77 -30.74 -10.27
C MET A 293 -45.22 -31.68 -11.34
N ARG A 294 -43.89 -31.67 -11.51
CA ARG A 294 -43.07 -32.90 -11.64
C ARG A 294 -41.61 -32.57 -11.35
N GLN A 295 -41.02 -33.40 -10.50
CA GLN A 295 -39.63 -33.41 -10.11
C GLN A 295 -38.72 -33.20 -11.32
N ARG A 296 -37.85 -32.19 -11.25
CA ARG A 296 -36.64 -32.12 -12.06
C ARG A 296 -35.51 -31.88 -11.10
N GLU A 297 -34.68 -32.90 -10.96
CA GLU A 297 -33.45 -32.92 -10.19
C GLU A 297 -32.71 -31.60 -10.39
N THR A 298 -32.52 -30.89 -9.28
CA THR A 298 -31.58 -29.78 -9.21
C THR A 298 -30.20 -30.36 -9.44
N GLY A 299 -29.75 -30.33 -10.70
CA GLY A 299 -28.35 -30.44 -11.06
C GLY A 299 -27.60 -29.32 -10.36
N SER A 300 -27.05 -29.65 -9.19
CA SER A 300 -26.03 -28.88 -8.52
C SER A 300 -24.85 -28.73 -9.49
N LEU A 301 -24.64 -27.52 -10.00
CA LEU A 301 -23.36 -27.11 -10.57
C LEU A 301 -22.45 -26.66 -9.42
N ASN A 302 -22.22 -27.56 -8.47
CA ASN A 302 -21.00 -27.54 -7.67
C ASN A 302 -19.89 -27.96 -8.62
N SER A 303 -19.05 -27.02 -9.04
CA SER A 303 -17.74 -27.38 -9.62
C SER A 303 -16.66 -26.85 -8.69
N ASP A 304 -16.59 -27.42 -7.49
CA ASP A 304 -15.40 -27.44 -6.63
C ASP A 304 -14.35 -28.43 -7.17
N GLU A 305 -14.40 -28.74 -8.47
CA GLU A 305 -13.50 -29.68 -9.11
C GLU A 305 -12.20 -28.94 -9.47
N PRO A 306 -11.03 -29.43 -9.01
CA PRO A 306 -9.76 -28.77 -9.23
C PRO A 306 -9.45 -28.65 -10.73
N LEU A 307 -8.92 -27.50 -11.15
CA LEU A 307 -8.42 -27.31 -12.51
C LEU A 307 -7.30 -28.34 -12.79
N ALA A 308 -7.56 -29.35 -13.64
CA ALA A 308 -6.60 -30.39 -14.02
C ALA A 308 -5.37 -29.88 -14.82
N ALA A 309 -5.14 -28.57 -14.88
CA ALA A 309 -4.04 -27.93 -15.57
C ALA A 309 -2.85 -27.70 -14.62
N LYS A 310 -1.62 -27.77 -15.14
CA LYS A 310 -0.43 -27.39 -14.36
C LYS A 310 -0.50 -25.90 -14.02
N ALA A 311 -0.32 -25.55 -12.74
CA ALA A 311 -0.27 -24.15 -12.31
C ALA A 311 0.88 -23.40 -13.00
N VAL A 312 0.59 -22.18 -13.45
CA VAL A 312 1.56 -21.24 -14.03
C VAL A 312 2.42 -20.61 -12.95
N ALA A 313 1.81 -20.32 -11.80
CA ALA A 313 2.50 -19.83 -10.61
C ALA A 313 1.85 -20.45 -9.37
N GLU A 314 2.67 -20.80 -8.39
CA GLU A 314 2.22 -21.36 -7.12
C GLU A 314 3.06 -20.74 -6.00
N GLN A 315 2.40 -20.33 -4.91
CA GLN A 315 3.06 -19.66 -3.79
C GLN A 315 2.45 -20.10 -2.46
N SER A 316 3.29 -20.23 -1.44
CA SER A 316 2.84 -20.56 -0.08
C SER A 316 2.50 -19.27 0.69
N ILE A 317 1.26 -19.15 1.14
CA ILE A 317 0.75 -18.05 1.95
C ILE A 317 0.72 -18.49 3.41
N ALA A 318 1.66 -17.96 4.20
CA ALA A 318 1.80 -18.31 5.59
C ALA A 318 0.92 -17.44 6.51
N VAL A 319 0.11 -18.09 7.36
CA VAL A 319 -0.75 -17.43 8.34
C VAL A 319 -0.64 -18.13 9.68
N SER A 320 -0.33 -17.38 10.73
CA SER A 320 -0.40 -17.86 12.11
C SER A 320 -1.82 -17.66 12.65
N ILE A 321 -2.56 -18.74 12.83
CA ILE A 321 -3.90 -18.72 13.40
C ILE A 321 -3.77 -18.98 14.90
N ALA A 322 -3.88 -17.91 15.69
CA ALA A 322 -3.80 -17.99 17.14
C ALA A 322 -5.18 -18.26 17.76
N GLU A 323 -5.21 -18.94 18.89
CA GLU A 323 -6.40 -18.91 19.74
C GLU A 323 -6.48 -17.53 20.41
N ALA A 324 -7.67 -16.93 20.42
CA ALA A 324 -7.87 -15.66 21.11
C ALA A 324 -7.65 -15.86 22.61
N GLN A 325 -6.90 -14.96 23.26
CA GLN A 325 -6.71 -15.02 24.70
C GLN A 325 -8.09 -14.93 25.40
N PRO A 326 -8.38 -15.82 26.37
CA PRO A 326 -9.68 -15.83 27.00
C PRO A 326 -9.89 -14.56 27.83
N MET A 327 -10.87 -13.74 27.44
CA MET A 327 -11.26 -12.56 28.20
C MET A 327 -11.97 -12.96 29.49
N ARG A 328 -11.78 -12.15 30.53
CA ARG A 328 -12.57 -12.20 31.76
C ARG A 328 -13.74 -11.24 31.62
N VAL A 329 -14.96 -11.77 31.52
CA VAL A 329 -16.18 -11.00 31.28
C VAL A 329 -17.13 -11.14 32.47
N MET A 330 -17.59 -10.00 32.98
CA MET A 330 -18.65 -9.93 33.97
C MET A 330 -19.92 -9.45 33.29
N ILE A 331 -21.03 -10.16 33.46
CA ILE A 331 -22.35 -9.75 32.99
C ILE A 331 -23.22 -9.48 34.21
N VAL A 332 -23.73 -8.27 34.35
CA VAL A 332 -24.67 -7.90 35.41
C VAL A 332 -25.97 -7.48 34.76
N GLN A 333 -27.05 -8.21 35.07
CA GLN A 333 -28.34 -7.98 34.43
C GLN A 333 -29.49 -7.88 35.43
N SER A 334 -30.44 -6.99 35.13
CA SER A 334 -31.66 -6.74 35.87
C SER A 334 -32.69 -7.86 35.71
N SER A 335 -32.61 -8.64 34.63
CA SER A 335 -33.39 -9.86 34.37
C SER A 335 -32.71 -10.74 33.30
N PRO A 336 -32.99 -12.06 33.23
CA PRO A 336 -32.49 -12.90 32.14
C PRO A 336 -33.00 -12.45 30.77
N SER A 337 -32.14 -12.45 29.75
CA SER A 337 -32.53 -12.16 28.36
C SER A 337 -32.10 -13.26 27.38
N PHE A 338 -32.76 -13.34 26.22
CA PHE A 338 -32.34 -14.23 25.13
C PHE A 338 -30.92 -13.88 24.66
N GLU A 339 -30.63 -12.59 24.51
CA GLU A 339 -29.29 -12.12 24.09
C GLU A 339 -28.20 -12.61 25.05
N THR A 340 -28.37 -12.42 26.37
CA THR A 340 -27.38 -12.88 27.36
C THR A 340 -27.20 -14.39 27.31
N ARG A 341 -28.27 -15.18 27.07
CA ARG A 341 -28.16 -16.63 26.95
C ARG A 341 -27.34 -17.04 25.73
N HIS A 342 -27.59 -16.45 24.57
CA HIS A 342 -26.85 -16.76 23.35
C HIS A 342 -25.39 -16.29 23.46
N LEU A 343 -25.17 -15.09 24.01
CA LEU A 343 -23.84 -14.53 24.21
C LEU A 343 -23.02 -15.37 25.19
N LYS A 344 -23.64 -15.81 26.30
CA LYS A 344 -23.02 -16.71 27.26
C LYS A 344 -22.54 -17.99 26.56
N ASN A 345 -23.40 -18.63 25.78
CA ASN A 345 -23.05 -19.87 25.09
C ASN A 345 -21.91 -19.65 24.09
N TYR A 346 -21.97 -18.56 23.32
CA TYR A 346 -20.93 -18.19 22.36
C TYR A 346 -19.58 -17.95 23.04
N MET A 347 -19.54 -17.09 24.07
CA MET A 347 -18.32 -16.80 24.81
C MET A 347 -17.77 -18.02 25.56
N GLN A 348 -18.64 -18.90 26.06
CA GLN A 348 -18.24 -20.14 26.70
C GLN A 348 -17.57 -21.10 25.71
N GLN A 349 -18.08 -21.20 24.48
CA GLN A 349 -17.47 -22.01 23.40
C GLN A 349 -16.09 -21.49 23.00
N LEU A 350 -15.88 -20.17 23.01
CA LEU A 350 -14.59 -19.53 22.77
C LEU A 350 -13.62 -19.60 23.97
N GLY A 351 -14.00 -20.28 25.07
CA GLY A 351 -13.14 -20.45 26.24
C GLY A 351 -13.02 -19.21 27.14
N HIS A 352 -13.82 -18.15 26.91
CA HIS A 352 -13.81 -16.96 27.76
C HIS A 352 -14.32 -17.28 29.18
N GLN A 353 -13.79 -16.55 30.16
CA GLN A 353 -14.12 -16.72 31.57
C GLN A 353 -15.29 -15.80 31.93
N LEU A 354 -16.42 -16.39 32.34
CA LEU A 354 -17.67 -15.65 32.55
C LEU A 354 -18.11 -15.68 34.00
N VAL A 355 -18.52 -14.51 34.49
CA VAL A 355 -19.28 -14.34 35.73
C VAL A 355 -20.57 -13.62 35.41
N ILE A 356 -21.71 -14.25 35.67
CA ILE A 356 -23.02 -13.67 35.36
C ILE A 356 -23.80 -13.49 36.66
N ARG A 357 -24.23 -12.25 36.92
CA ARG A 357 -25.05 -11.88 38.07
C ARG A 357 -26.41 -11.39 37.57
N THR A 358 -27.43 -12.19 37.82
CA THR A 358 -28.81 -11.90 37.41
C THR A 358 -29.61 -11.53 38.64
N ARG A 359 -30.27 -10.37 38.62
CA ARG A 359 -31.14 -10.00 39.73
C ARG A 359 -32.33 -10.95 39.84
N ILE A 360 -32.61 -11.41 41.06
CA ILE A 360 -33.78 -12.24 41.40
C ILE A 360 -34.70 -11.56 42.43
N SER A 361 -34.19 -10.60 43.20
CA SER A 361 -34.98 -9.65 44.00
C SER A 361 -34.19 -8.35 44.20
N GLU A 362 -34.77 -7.32 44.82
CA GLU A 362 -34.15 -5.97 44.98
C GLU A 362 -32.68 -6.00 45.42
N GLN A 363 -32.32 -6.93 46.31
CA GLN A 363 -30.96 -7.05 46.86
C GLN A 363 -30.35 -8.45 46.69
N LYS A 364 -30.97 -9.34 45.90
CA LYS A 364 -30.45 -10.70 45.68
C LYS A 364 -30.15 -10.96 44.22
N TYR A 365 -29.01 -11.60 43.99
CA TYR A 365 -28.50 -11.94 42.67
C TYR A 365 -28.22 -13.44 42.58
N LEU A 366 -28.68 -14.05 41.49
CA LEU A 366 -28.24 -15.36 41.07
C LEU A 366 -26.87 -15.24 40.40
N LEU A 367 -25.90 -15.98 40.92
CA LEU A 367 -24.54 -16.03 40.39
C LEU A 367 -24.35 -17.30 39.54
N GLN A 368 -23.82 -17.12 38.33
CA GLN A 368 -23.43 -18.21 37.44
C GLN A 368 -22.00 -18.00 36.95
N HIS A 369 -21.31 -19.10 36.71
CA HIS A 369 -19.91 -19.12 36.29
C HIS A 369 -19.71 -20.01 35.07
N SER A 370 -18.78 -19.67 34.20
CA SER A 370 -18.37 -20.53 33.08
C SER A 370 -16.87 -20.35 32.82
N ASN A 371 -16.16 -21.46 32.59
CA ASN A 371 -14.71 -21.51 32.32
C ASN A 371 -13.80 -20.80 33.37
N LEU A 372 -14.27 -20.58 34.60
CA LEU A 372 -13.46 -19.93 35.64
C LEU A 372 -12.36 -20.84 36.19
N THR A 373 -11.18 -20.26 36.36
CA THR A 373 -10.05 -20.89 37.06
C THR A 373 -10.28 -20.89 38.58
N SER A 374 -9.60 -21.79 39.31
CA SER A 374 -9.75 -21.98 40.77
C SER A 374 -9.61 -20.70 41.59
N GLN A 375 -8.75 -19.77 41.17
CA GLN A 375 -8.50 -18.50 41.83
C GLN A 375 -9.69 -17.52 41.82
N PHE A 376 -10.61 -17.60 40.85
CA PHE A 376 -11.76 -16.69 40.72
C PHE A 376 -13.09 -17.30 41.20
N ARG A 377 -13.06 -18.50 41.79
CA ARG A 377 -14.25 -19.18 42.31
C ARG A 377 -14.79 -18.59 43.63
N GLN A 378 -14.12 -17.61 44.22
CA GLN A 378 -14.49 -17.02 45.52
C GLN A 378 -15.46 -15.83 45.42
N ILE A 379 -15.93 -15.47 44.22
CA ILE A 379 -16.88 -14.35 44.05
C ILE A 379 -18.21 -14.76 44.68
N SER A 380 -18.68 -13.98 45.66
CA SER A 380 -19.97 -14.22 46.33
C SER A 380 -21.13 -13.56 45.57
N SER A 381 -22.33 -14.15 45.64
CA SER A 381 -23.57 -13.54 45.14
C SER A 381 -23.89 -12.21 45.81
N ASP A 382 -23.40 -12.02 47.04
CA ASP A 382 -23.73 -10.89 47.91
C ASP A 382 -22.67 -9.77 47.84
N ALA A 383 -21.58 -9.97 47.09
CA ALA A 383 -20.55 -8.95 46.90
C ALA A 383 -21.13 -7.70 46.20
N PRO A 384 -20.61 -6.48 46.42
CA PRO A 384 -21.05 -5.31 45.69
C PRO A 384 -20.97 -5.53 44.16
N LEU A 385 -21.91 -4.95 43.40
CA LEU A 385 -21.92 -5.10 41.93
C LEU A 385 -20.75 -4.35 41.28
N ILE A 386 -20.43 -3.17 41.83
CA ILE A 386 -19.33 -2.31 41.42
C ILE A 386 -18.32 -2.30 42.58
N GLU A 387 -17.32 -3.17 42.48
CA GLU A 387 -16.22 -3.25 43.45
C GLU A 387 -14.90 -3.18 42.69
N ARG A 388 -14.05 -2.23 43.07
CA ARG A 388 -12.81 -1.91 42.35
C ARG A 388 -11.83 -3.06 42.26
N ASN A 389 -11.55 -3.71 43.39
CA ASN A 389 -10.60 -4.81 43.45
C ASN A 389 -11.08 -6.01 42.61
N LEU A 390 -12.38 -6.28 42.62
CA LEU A 390 -12.98 -7.32 41.80
C LEU A 390 -12.90 -6.99 40.31
N LEU A 391 -13.35 -5.79 39.92
CA LEU A 391 -13.44 -5.37 38.52
C LEU A 391 -12.08 -5.04 37.88
N ALA A 392 -11.04 -4.82 38.68
CA ALA A 392 -9.65 -4.71 38.19
C ALA A 392 -9.21 -5.96 37.41
N ASP A 393 -9.75 -7.13 37.78
CA ASP A 393 -9.50 -8.40 37.11
C ASP A 393 -10.43 -8.67 35.93
N PHE A 394 -11.39 -7.81 35.62
CA PHE A 394 -12.24 -8.01 34.44
C PHE A 394 -11.76 -7.18 33.27
N ASP A 395 -11.81 -7.80 32.08
CA ASP A 395 -11.51 -7.13 30.82
C ASP A 395 -12.76 -6.45 30.26
N LEU A 396 -13.96 -7.00 30.53
CA LEU A 396 -15.23 -6.47 30.04
C LEU A 396 -16.34 -6.62 31.09
N LEU A 397 -17.12 -5.56 31.31
CA LEU A 397 -18.36 -5.54 32.07
C LEU A 397 -19.55 -5.27 31.13
N ILE A 398 -20.50 -6.20 31.07
CA ILE A 398 -21.72 -6.09 30.25
C ILE A 398 -22.92 -5.85 31.18
N MET A 399 -23.74 -4.85 30.88
CA MET A 399 -24.93 -4.50 31.65
C MET A 399 -26.12 -4.16 30.76
N ASP A 400 -27.34 -4.34 31.25
CA ASP A 400 -28.53 -3.75 30.62
C ASP A 400 -28.84 -2.34 31.15
N GLY A 401 -29.58 -1.57 30.35
CA GLY A 401 -29.90 -0.18 30.61
C GLY A 401 -30.63 0.04 31.94
N ARG A 402 -31.63 -0.79 32.25
CA ARG A 402 -32.34 -0.75 33.55
C ARG A 402 -31.38 -0.88 34.73
N MET A 403 -30.43 -1.82 34.68
CA MET A 403 -29.49 -2.01 35.78
C MET A 403 -28.64 -0.75 36.03
N VAL A 404 -28.19 -0.10 34.96
CA VAL A 404 -27.37 1.10 35.04
C VAL A 404 -28.17 2.32 35.53
N GLU A 405 -29.44 2.43 35.14
CA GLU A 405 -30.34 3.51 35.56
C GLU A 405 -30.62 3.46 37.08
N GLU A 406 -30.74 2.26 37.64
CA GLU A 406 -30.97 2.03 39.06
C GLU A 406 -29.76 2.32 39.96
N PHE A 407 -28.54 2.39 39.40
CA PHE A 407 -27.36 2.71 40.20
C PHE A 407 -27.47 4.08 40.86
N SER A 408 -26.93 4.20 42.06
CA SER A 408 -26.76 5.50 42.72
C SER A 408 -25.70 6.33 42.00
N TYR A 409 -25.71 7.65 42.21
CA TYR A 409 -24.70 8.55 41.65
C TYR A 409 -23.25 8.12 42.01
N PRO A 410 -22.93 7.76 43.28
CA PRO A 410 -21.60 7.25 43.63
C PRO A 410 -21.19 5.99 42.85
N GLN A 411 -22.12 5.04 42.66
CA GLN A 411 -21.84 3.83 41.88
C GLN A 411 -21.53 4.15 40.42
N ARG A 412 -22.23 5.13 39.81
CA ARG A 412 -21.94 5.58 38.45
C ARG A 412 -20.59 6.28 38.34
N GLN A 413 -20.19 7.05 39.35
CA GLN A 413 -18.86 7.66 39.39
C GLN A 413 -17.75 6.60 39.55
N GLU A 414 -17.95 5.58 40.40
CA GLU A 414 -16.99 4.49 40.55
C GLU A 414 -16.86 3.68 39.23
N LEU A 415 -17.97 3.38 38.57
CA LEU A 415 -17.95 2.73 37.25
C LEU A 415 -17.19 3.55 36.22
N ARG A 416 -17.38 4.87 36.22
CA ARG A 416 -16.62 5.78 35.35
C ARG A 416 -15.12 5.71 35.67
N GLN A 417 -14.72 5.75 36.94
CA GLN A 417 -13.30 5.66 37.31
C GLN A 417 -12.68 4.32 36.90
N LEU A 418 -13.41 3.21 37.05
CA LEU A 418 -12.95 1.90 36.57
C LEU A 418 -12.79 1.87 35.05
N ALA A 419 -13.69 2.52 34.32
CA ALA A 419 -13.52 2.71 32.88
C ALA A 419 -12.29 3.58 32.57
N GLU A 420 -12.07 4.68 33.31
CA GLU A 420 -10.87 5.53 33.18
C GLU A 420 -9.56 4.73 33.39
N GLU A 421 -9.59 3.71 34.25
CA GLU A 421 -8.49 2.78 34.54
C GLU A 421 -8.33 1.62 33.54
N GLY A 422 -9.21 1.52 32.56
CA GLY A 422 -9.08 0.55 31.47
C GLY A 422 -10.22 -0.47 31.36
N LEU A 423 -11.14 -0.57 32.32
CA LEU A 423 -12.27 -1.50 32.22
C LEU A 423 -13.11 -1.19 30.97
N GLY A 424 -13.36 -2.20 30.15
CA GLY A 424 -14.36 -2.12 29.09
C GLY A 424 -15.77 -2.20 29.66
N VAL A 425 -16.66 -1.28 29.30
CA VAL A 425 -18.06 -1.30 29.74
C VAL A 425 -18.97 -1.34 28.51
N PHE A 426 -19.80 -2.37 28.41
CA PHE A 426 -20.80 -2.52 27.35
C PHE A 426 -22.20 -2.45 27.95
N ILE A 427 -23.02 -1.53 27.48
CA ILE A 427 -24.38 -1.31 27.96
C ILE A 427 -25.35 -1.64 26.84
N VAL A 428 -26.19 -2.64 27.05
CA VAL A 428 -27.37 -2.90 26.20
C VAL A 428 -28.44 -1.91 26.62
N GLY A 429 -28.60 -0.84 25.86
CA GLY A 429 -29.64 0.14 26.05
C GLY A 429 -31.00 -0.45 25.69
N ASP A 430 -31.77 -0.82 26.70
CA ASP A 430 -33.21 -0.88 26.57
C ASP A 430 -33.78 0.54 26.77
N GLY A 431 -34.98 0.84 26.26
CA GLY A 431 -35.55 2.20 26.26
C GLY A 431 -35.69 2.87 27.64
N ALA A 432 -35.25 2.24 28.73
CA ALA A 432 -35.16 2.78 30.08
C ALA A 432 -33.92 3.67 30.33
N LEU A 433 -32.87 3.56 29.51
CA LEU A 433 -31.59 4.22 29.78
C LEU A 433 -31.63 5.73 29.47
N SER A 434 -31.38 6.58 30.48
CA SER A 434 -31.46 8.03 30.31
C SER A 434 -30.16 8.67 29.80
N ALA A 435 -30.29 9.75 29.03
CA ALA A 435 -29.15 10.55 28.55
C ALA A 435 -28.28 11.07 29.71
N ARG A 436 -28.91 11.43 30.85
CA ARG A 436 -28.22 11.90 32.06
C ARG A 436 -27.34 10.81 32.67
N THR A 437 -27.87 9.60 32.81
CA THR A 437 -27.13 8.44 33.35
C THR A 437 -25.92 8.13 32.48
N LEU A 438 -26.09 8.14 31.16
CA LEU A 438 -25.02 7.89 30.21
C LEU A 438 -23.94 8.97 30.23
N GLN A 439 -24.32 10.24 30.34
CA GLN A 439 -23.37 11.34 30.48
C GLN A 439 -22.52 11.19 31.77
N GLN A 440 -23.10 10.69 32.86
CA GLN A 440 -22.36 10.47 34.12
C GLN A 440 -21.31 9.37 34.03
N ILE A 441 -21.55 8.33 33.23
CA ILE A 441 -20.65 7.18 33.07
C ILE A 441 -19.62 7.41 31.98
N SER A 442 -20.05 7.98 30.84
CA SER A 442 -19.20 8.18 29.68
C SER A 442 -18.40 9.49 29.71
N GLY A 443 -18.84 10.49 30.47
CA GLY A 443 -18.26 11.83 30.45
C GLY A 443 -18.51 12.62 29.16
N VAL A 444 -19.26 12.07 28.20
CA VAL A 444 -19.60 12.71 26.91
C VAL A 444 -21.02 13.27 26.97
N GLU A 445 -21.26 14.39 26.28
CA GLU A 445 -22.60 14.96 26.15
C GLU A 445 -23.53 14.03 25.35
N VAL A 446 -24.67 13.70 25.96
CA VAL A 446 -25.73 12.85 25.39
C VAL A 446 -27.03 13.62 25.42
N GLN A 447 -27.73 13.65 24.31
CA GLN A 447 -29.01 14.33 24.19
C GLN A 447 -30.12 13.31 23.92
N ALA A 448 -31.28 13.52 24.54
CA ALA A 448 -32.47 12.76 24.22
C ALA A 448 -32.99 13.18 22.84
N ASN A 449 -33.19 12.21 21.96
CA ASN A 449 -33.79 12.41 20.66
C ASN A 449 -35.32 12.52 20.82
N ASN A 450 -35.84 13.73 20.86
CA ASN A 450 -37.28 14.00 21.02
C ASN A 450 -38.11 13.70 19.75
N ALA A 451 -37.58 12.98 18.76
CA ALA A 451 -38.27 12.65 17.51
C ALA A 451 -39.45 11.66 17.66
N LYS A 452 -39.83 11.28 18.89
CA LYS A 452 -41.08 10.55 19.21
C LYS A 452 -41.86 11.27 20.30
N ALA A 453 -42.57 12.34 19.96
CA ALA A 453 -43.60 12.94 20.82
C ALA A 453 -44.82 13.53 20.09
N THR A 454 -44.99 13.29 18.78
CA THR A 454 -46.12 13.84 17.99
C THR A 454 -46.75 12.83 17.03
N GLY A 455 -46.89 11.58 17.47
CA GLY A 455 -47.70 10.60 16.75
C GLY A 455 -48.25 9.56 17.71
N ASN A 456 -49.56 9.54 17.90
CA ASN A 456 -50.28 8.41 18.49
C ASN A 456 -50.06 7.18 17.60
N GLY A 457 -48.99 6.46 17.87
CA GLY A 457 -48.63 5.21 17.22
C GLY A 457 -47.59 4.53 18.09
N SER A 458 -47.96 3.40 18.68
CA SER A 458 -47.04 2.42 19.24
C SER A 458 -45.78 2.35 18.42
N GLY A 459 -44.61 2.39 19.09
CA GLY A 459 -43.29 2.49 18.48
C GLY A 459 -43.23 1.76 17.15
N ALA A 460 -43.03 2.52 16.08
CA ALA A 460 -42.84 1.95 14.75
C ALA A 460 -41.63 1.01 14.82
N ASP A 461 -41.89 -0.28 15.03
CA ASP A 461 -41.18 -1.34 14.36
C ASP A 461 -41.05 -0.88 12.92
N MET A 462 -39.82 -0.67 12.46
CA MET A 462 -39.58 -0.57 11.03
C MET A 462 -40.01 -1.92 10.46
N PRO A 463 -41.16 -2.02 9.74
CA PRO A 463 -41.56 -3.30 9.21
C PRO A 463 -40.49 -3.69 8.21
N THR A 464 -39.94 -4.89 8.35
CA THR A 464 -39.29 -5.58 7.24
C THR A 464 -40.38 -5.92 6.22
N ASN A 465 -40.91 -4.89 5.52
CA ASN A 465 -41.87 -5.10 4.45
C ASN A 465 -41.12 -5.85 3.33
N SER A 466 -41.59 -7.06 3.06
CA SER A 466 -40.88 -8.16 2.41
C SER A 466 -40.64 -8.00 0.90
N ASN A 467 -40.85 -6.80 0.34
CA ASN A 467 -40.95 -6.60 -1.11
C ASN A 467 -40.04 -5.49 -1.69
N ALA A 468 -39.02 -5.04 -0.96
CA ALA A 468 -37.95 -4.20 -1.52
C ALA A 468 -36.65 -5.04 -1.61
N ASN A 469 -35.97 -4.99 -2.76
CA ASN A 469 -34.78 -5.79 -3.06
C ASN A 469 -33.86 -5.99 -1.85
N THR A 470 -33.72 -7.25 -1.44
CA THR A 470 -33.01 -7.71 -0.23
C THR A 470 -31.50 -7.42 -0.22
N LEU A 471 -30.95 -6.91 -1.32
CA LEU A 471 -29.52 -6.63 -1.47
C LEU A 471 -29.03 -5.32 -0.81
N ASP A 472 -29.90 -4.38 -0.44
CA ASP A 472 -29.48 -3.03 0.00
C ASP A 472 -29.69 -2.70 1.49
N ARG A 473 -30.14 -3.65 2.32
CA ARG A 473 -30.40 -3.42 3.76
C ARG A 473 -29.38 -4.11 4.65
N LYS A 474 -28.11 -3.70 4.56
CA LYS A 474 -27.03 -4.18 5.42
C LYS A 474 -26.68 -3.15 6.49
N PHE A 475 -26.54 -3.57 7.75
CA PHE A 475 -25.83 -2.76 8.74
C PHE A 475 -24.35 -2.65 8.36
N THR A 476 -23.71 -1.55 8.76
CA THR A 476 -22.28 -1.33 8.53
C THR A 476 -21.57 -1.18 9.86
N LEU A 477 -20.62 -2.07 10.15
CA LEU A 477 -19.71 -1.96 11.27
C LEU A 477 -18.62 -0.92 10.97
N ALA A 478 -18.00 -0.35 12.01
CA ALA A 478 -16.93 0.65 11.84
C ALA A 478 -15.66 0.10 11.14
N ASN A 479 -15.50 -1.22 11.08
CA ASN A 479 -14.46 -1.90 10.30
C ASN A 479 -14.88 -2.18 8.84
N ASN A 480 -15.98 -1.57 8.38
CA ASN A 480 -16.59 -1.71 7.06
C ASN A 480 -17.23 -3.07 6.75
N GLN A 481 -17.28 -4.01 7.70
CA GLN A 481 -18.03 -5.25 7.52
C GLN A 481 -19.54 -4.96 7.42
N LYS A 482 -20.23 -5.73 6.57
CA LYS A 482 -21.66 -5.61 6.28
C LYS A 482 -22.41 -6.77 6.91
N LEU A 483 -23.39 -6.49 7.76
CA LEU A 483 -24.24 -7.49 8.43
C LEU A 483 -25.67 -7.39 7.92
N ASP A 484 -26.43 -8.48 7.90
CA ASP A 484 -27.87 -8.45 7.62
C ASP A 484 -28.61 -7.58 8.62
N ALA A 485 -29.43 -6.64 8.13
CA ALA A 485 -30.23 -5.82 9.02
C ALA A 485 -31.35 -6.65 9.68
N ILE A 486 -31.46 -6.55 11.01
CA ILE A 486 -32.58 -7.09 11.80
C ILE A 486 -33.52 -5.96 12.23
N ALA A 487 -34.75 -6.33 12.60
CA ALA A 487 -35.69 -5.41 13.23
C ALA A 487 -35.05 -4.83 14.51
N HIS A 488 -35.14 -3.52 14.72
CA HIS A 488 -34.51 -2.87 15.87
C HIS A 488 -35.32 -1.65 16.29
N GLN A 489 -35.21 -1.32 17.58
CA GLN A 489 -35.81 -0.09 18.09
C GLN A 489 -35.00 1.12 17.65
N THR A 490 -35.70 2.21 17.33
CA THR A 490 -35.06 3.49 17.03
C THR A 490 -34.30 3.99 18.26
N ASN A 491 -33.00 4.23 18.12
CA ASN A 491 -32.18 4.83 19.16
C ASN A 491 -32.72 6.22 19.53
N ALA A 492 -33.17 6.38 20.78
CA ALA A 492 -33.70 7.62 21.34
C ALA A 492 -32.59 8.54 21.87
N LEU A 493 -31.32 8.23 21.63
CA LEU A 493 -30.17 9.00 22.12
C LEU A 493 -29.34 9.52 20.94
N MET A 494 -29.01 10.81 20.99
CA MET A 494 -28.06 11.45 20.08
C MET A 494 -26.76 11.75 20.82
N TRP A 495 -25.65 11.41 20.17
CA TRP A 495 -24.31 11.48 20.75
C TRP A 495 -23.46 12.47 19.94
N ILE A 496 -22.87 13.45 20.61
CA ILE A 496 -22.13 14.53 19.94
C ILE A 496 -20.68 14.11 19.62
N ASN A 497 -19.98 13.48 20.56
CA ASN A 497 -18.57 13.06 20.41
C ASN A 497 -18.40 11.56 20.70
N SER A 498 -18.83 10.71 19.75
CA SER A 498 -18.73 9.25 19.87
C SER A 498 -18.36 8.59 18.55
N ASP A 499 -17.73 7.43 18.63
CA ASP A 499 -17.47 6.55 17.50
C ASP A 499 -18.76 5.82 17.12
N ALA A 500 -19.16 5.88 15.85
CA ALA A 500 -20.29 5.10 15.34
C ALA A 500 -19.83 3.67 15.03
N LEU A 501 -20.17 2.72 15.90
CA LEU A 501 -19.69 1.35 15.82
C LEU A 501 -20.54 0.46 14.90
N LEU A 502 -21.84 0.71 14.86
CA LEU A 502 -22.79 0.07 13.97
C LEU A 502 -23.79 1.10 13.46
N VAL A 503 -23.93 1.19 12.14
CA VAL A 503 -24.79 2.16 11.48
C VAL A 503 -25.82 1.44 10.61
N ALA A 504 -27.08 1.83 10.74
CA ALA A 504 -28.18 1.37 9.89
C ALA A 504 -28.08 1.97 8.48
N PRO A 505 -28.69 1.35 7.45
CA PRO A 505 -28.75 1.93 6.11
C PRO A 505 -29.31 3.37 6.06
N SER A 506 -30.18 3.73 7.01
CA SER A 506 -30.72 5.08 7.15
C SER A 506 -29.71 6.13 7.62
N GLY A 507 -28.48 5.73 7.95
CA GLY A 507 -27.47 6.57 8.60
C GLY A 507 -27.63 6.68 10.12
N GLN A 508 -28.67 6.04 10.70
CA GLN A 508 -28.88 6.02 12.13
C GLN A 508 -27.79 5.20 12.84
N ARG A 509 -27.19 5.76 13.90
CA ARG A 509 -26.24 5.05 14.76
C ARG A 509 -26.99 4.13 15.73
N LEU A 510 -26.77 2.83 15.60
CA LEU A 510 -27.36 1.80 16.45
C LEU A 510 -26.45 1.50 17.65
N ILE A 511 -25.14 1.62 17.47
CA ILE A 511 -24.16 1.41 18.53
C ILE A 511 -23.15 2.55 18.53
N SER A 512 -22.93 3.12 19.71
CA SER A 512 -21.97 4.22 19.93
C SER A 512 -20.88 3.79 20.90
N GLY A 513 -19.63 4.14 20.61
CA GLY A 513 -18.47 3.90 21.46
C GLY A 513 -17.83 5.21 21.93
N MET A 514 -17.38 5.23 23.18
CA MET A 514 -16.72 6.37 23.80
C MET A 514 -15.42 5.92 24.49
N ARG A 515 -14.37 6.73 24.36
CA ARG A 515 -13.13 6.54 25.12
C ARG A 515 -13.24 7.25 26.46
N VAL A 516 -12.99 6.52 27.53
CA VAL A 516 -13.06 7.01 28.90
C VAL A 516 -11.75 6.61 29.58
N GLY A 517 -10.81 7.56 29.73
CA GLY A 517 -9.43 7.27 30.13
C GLY A 517 -8.78 6.20 29.25
N GLN A 518 -8.32 5.11 29.86
CA GLN A 518 -7.73 3.95 29.16
C GLN A 518 -8.78 2.95 28.66
N GLY A 519 -10.01 3.01 29.18
CA GLY A 519 -11.09 2.10 28.84
C GLY A 519 -12.05 2.68 27.80
N ARG A 520 -13.10 1.91 27.55
CA ARG A 520 -14.14 2.27 26.57
C ARG A 520 -15.51 1.95 27.14
N VAL A 521 -16.46 2.85 26.88
CA VAL A 521 -17.87 2.65 27.17
C VAL A 521 -18.60 2.54 25.85
N VAL A 522 -19.29 1.43 25.62
CA VAL A 522 -20.09 1.17 24.43
C VAL A 522 -21.55 1.03 24.82
N VAL A 523 -22.43 1.67 24.04
CA VAL A 523 -23.88 1.61 24.25
C VAL A 523 -24.52 1.10 22.97
N SER A 524 -25.27 0.01 23.09
CA SER A 524 -25.98 -0.62 21.97
C SER A 524 -27.49 -0.45 22.11
N SER A 525 -28.18 -0.07 21.03
CA SER A 525 -29.64 -0.15 20.94
C SER A 525 -30.12 -1.49 20.34
N ILE A 526 -29.20 -2.42 20.06
CA ILE A 526 -29.50 -3.77 19.62
C ILE A 526 -29.50 -4.71 20.83
N ASP A 527 -30.67 -5.23 21.16
CA ASP A 527 -30.91 -6.20 22.23
C ASP A 527 -31.35 -7.58 21.69
N ASN A 528 -31.39 -7.73 20.36
CA ASN A 528 -31.92 -8.89 19.65
C ASN A 528 -30.99 -9.45 18.57
N ALA A 529 -29.67 -9.26 18.72
CA ALA A 529 -28.66 -9.82 17.83
C ALA A 529 -28.76 -11.35 17.73
N TYR A 530 -29.25 -12.04 18.77
CA TYR A 530 -29.53 -13.48 18.77
C TYR A 530 -30.43 -13.95 17.62
N GLN A 531 -31.22 -13.06 16.99
CA GLN A 531 -32.02 -13.42 15.82
C GLN A 531 -31.17 -13.91 14.64
N TRP A 532 -29.95 -13.39 14.46
CA TRP A 532 -28.99 -13.92 13.48
C TRP A 532 -28.64 -15.38 13.76
N GLN A 533 -28.37 -15.70 15.03
CA GLN A 533 -28.06 -17.07 15.47
C GLN A 533 -29.24 -18.03 15.25
N LEU A 534 -30.48 -17.56 15.38
CA LEU A 534 -31.68 -18.37 15.16
C LEU A 534 -32.05 -18.54 13.68
N SER A 535 -31.60 -17.63 12.82
CA SER A 535 -31.93 -17.61 11.38
C SER A 535 -30.86 -18.28 10.51
N ASP A 536 -30.01 -19.13 11.10
CA ASP A 536 -28.85 -19.77 10.46
C ASP A 536 -27.79 -18.80 9.90
N ASN A 537 -27.83 -17.52 10.30
CA ASN A 537 -26.82 -16.52 10.00
C ASN A 537 -25.88 -16.34 11.20
N SER A 538 -25.25 -17.44 11.63
CA SER A 538 -24.33 -17.41 12.78
C SER A 538 -23.08 -16.54 12.53
N PHE A 539 -22.69 -16.36 11.26
CA PHE A 539 -21.56 -15.54 10.87
C PHE A 539 -21.74 -14.06 11.28
N ASP A 540 -22.92 -13.48 11.02
CA ASP A 540 -23.18 -12.09 11.40
C ASP A 540 -23.23 -11.91 12.92
N TYR A 541 -23.79 -12.89 13.64
CA TYR A 541 -23.77 -12.90 15.11
C TYR A 541 -22.35 -12.92 15.68
N GLN A 542 -21.49 -13.79 15.14
CA GLN A 542 -20.09 -13.91 15.54
C GLN A 542 -19.31 -12.63 15.21
N SER A 543 -19.47 -12.12 13.98
CA SER A 543 -18.82 -10.88 13.53
C SER A 543 -19.22 -9.68 14.40
N TYR A 544 -20.52 -9.56 14.72
CA TYR A 544 -21.05 -8.55 15.61
C TYR A 544 -20.39 -8.58 16.99
N TRP A 545 -20.44 -9.73 17.69
CA TRP A 545 -19.92 -9.82 19.05
C TRP A 545 -18.41 -9.79 19.11
N GLN A 546 -17.71 -10.38 18.13
CA GLN A 546 -16.26 -10.32 18.06
C GLN A 546 -15.78 -8.87 17.91
N PHE A 547 -16.34 -8.12 16.97
CA PHE A 547 -15.99 -6.72 16.78
C PHE A 547 -16.25 -5.90 18.05
N LEU A 548 -17.44 -6.02 18.64
CA LEU A 548 -17.83 -5.20 19.80
C LEU A 548 -17.04 -5.54 21.06
N THR A 549 -16.80 -6.82 21.33
CA THR A 549 -16.01 -7.25 22.50
C THR A 549 -14.55 -6.85 22.33
N GLN A 550 -13.95 -7.03 21.15
CA GLN A 550 -12.59 -6.59 20.87
C GLN A 550 -12.44 -5.08 20.95
N TYR A 551 -13.43 -4.33 20.46
CA TYR A 551 -13.43 -2.87 20.56
C TYR A 551 -13.57 -2.43 22.03
N THR A 552 -14.42 -3.07 22.82
CA THR A 552 -14.79 -2.58 24.17
C THR A 552 -13.83 -3.05 25.26
N ALA A 553 -13.32 -4.28 25.16
CA ALA A 553 -12.54 -4.92 26.22
C ALA A 553 -11.26 -4.13 26.57
N ARG A 554 -10.87 -4.26 27.83
CA ARG A 554 -9.67 -3.67 28.43
C ARG A 554 -8.46 -3.95 27.55
N GLN A 555 -7.86 -2.89 27.04
CA GLN A 555 -6.58 -2.96 26.35
C GLN A 555 -5.49 -3.06 27.42
N ARG A 556 -4.97 -4.26 27.67
CA ARG A 556 -3.82 -4.40 28.59
C ARG A 556 -2.62 -3.73 27.93
N ASN A 557 -2.21 -2.58 28.45
CA ASN A 557 -0.96 -1.90 28.13
C ASN A 557 0.23 -2.77 28.55
N SER A 558 0.46 -3.84 27.80
CA SER A 558 1.48 -4.84 28.05
C SER A 558 2.63 -4.66 27.06
N THR A 559 3.83 -4.99 27.51
CA THR A 559 5.00 -5.11 26.64
C THR A 559 4.71 -6.15 25.58
N GLN A 560 4.56 -5.75 24.32
CA GLN A 560 4.15 -6.64 23.24
C GLN A 560 4.91 -6.42 21.94
N LEU A 561 5.10 -7.52 21.18
CA LEU A 561 5.58 -7.48 19.81
C LEU A 561 4.53 -6.82 18.91
N LEU A 562 4.97 -5.91 18.04
CA LEU A 562 4.12 -5.34 17.01
C LEU A 562 3.87 -6.36 15.90
N PRO A 563 2.63 -6.47 15.40
CA PRO A 563 2.29 -7.39 14.33
C PRO A 563 3.11 -7.09 13.08
N GLN A 564 3.42 -8.14 12.32
CA GLN A 564 4.09 -7.99 11.03
C GLN A 564 3.14 -7.28 10.06
N SER A 565 3.68 -6.39 9.22
CA SER A 565 2.91 -5.71 8.18
C SER A 565 2.29 -6.71 7.21
N ASP A 566 1.03 -6.49 6.82
CA ASP A 566 0.32 -7.34 5.86
C ASP A 566 0.97 -7.34 4.47
N LEU A 567 1.74 -6.28 4.15
CA LEU A 567 2.49 -6.10 2.91
C LEU A 567 3.89 -6.72 2.95
N ALA A 568 4.48 -6.89 4.14
CA ALA A 568 5.86 -7.35 4.24
C ALA A 568 5.95 -8.86 3.97
N ILE A 569 6.81 -9.26 3.03
CA ILE A 569 7.15 -10.66 2.76
C ILE A 569 8.56 -10.92 3.28
N SER A 570 8.70 -11.67 4.37
CA SER A 570 10.00 -12.05 4.92
C SER A 570 10.66 -13.09 4.03
N VAL A 571 11.91 -12.85 3.63
CA VAL A 571 12.71 -13.74 2.78
C VAL A 571 14.02 -14.07 3.47
N GLN A 572 14.51 -15.28 3.26
CA GLN A 572 15.80 -15.74 3.74
C GLN A 572 16.92 -14.77 3.35
N HIS A 573 17.81 -14.46 4.30
CA HIS A 573 18.92 -13.51 4.23
C HIS A 573 18.54 -12.04 4.00
N SER A 574 17.25 -11.72 3.96
CA SER A 574 16.77 -10.34 3.83
C SER A 574 16.52 -9.71 5.20
N ALA A 575 16.82 -8.41 5.31
CA ALA A 575 16.62 -7.67 6.56
C ALA A 575 15.14 -7.56 6.91
N GLU A 576 14.75 -7.96 8.13
CA GLU A 576 13.40 -7.81 8.65
C GLU A 576 13.40 -6.95 9.92
N SER A 577 12.46 -6.01 10.01
CA SER A 577 12.27 -5.23 11.24
C SER A 577 11.30 -5.92 12.21
N VAL A 578 11.72 -5.99 13.48
CA VAL A 578 10.93 -6.54 14.58
C VAL A 578 10.83 -5.48 15.65
N CYS A 579 9.62 -4.96 15.87
CA CYS A 579 9.40 -3.89 16.81
C CYS A 579 8.54 -4.34 17.99
N VAL A 580 8.77 -3.72 19.14
CA VAL A 580 8.15 -3.98 20.43
C VAL A 580 7.60 -2.66 20.95
N MET A 581 6.37 -2.69 21.45
CA MET A 581 5.81 -1.62 22.26
C MET A 581 6.03 -1.97 23.74
N HIS A 582 6.71 -1.10 24.47
CA HIS A 582 6.97 -1.26 25.89
C HIS A 582 6.44 -0.06 26.68
N ASN A 583 5.21 -0.17 27.16
CA ASN A 583 4.58 0.87 27.98
C ASN A 583 4.91 0.60 29.46
N ALA A 584 6.01 1.17 29.96
CA ALA A 584 6.30 1.18 31.39
C ALA A 584 5.38 2.21 32.09
N VAL A 585 4.22 1.77 32.60
CA VAL A 585 3.35 2.61 33.43
C VAL A 585 3.79 2.49 34.89
N GLY A 586 4.42 3.54 35.42
CA GLY A 586 4.75 3.68 36.84
C GLY A 586 5.57 4.94 37.12
N PRO A 587 5.45 5.57 38.31
CA PRO A 587 6.20 6.77 38.66
C PRO A 587 7.71 6.50 38.62
N MET A 588 8.44 7.42 37.96
CA MET A 588 9.87 7.36 37.58
C MET A 588 10.87 7.10 38.72
N GLU A 589 10.45 7.08 40.00
CA GLU A 589 11.35 6.85 41.14
C GLU A 589 11.39 5.40 41.64
N SER A 590 10.50 4.51 41.17
CA SER A 590 10.48 3.09 41.59
C SER A 590 10.85 2.08 40.50
N GLN A 591 11.31 2.56 39.33
CA GLN A 591 11.62 1.75 38.15
C GLN A 591 13.11 1.38 37.97
N MET A 592 13.96 1.59 38.99
CA MET A 592 15.37 1.12 39.00
C MET A 592 15.54 -0.41 39.16
N LYS A 593 14.58 -1.18 38.66
CA LYS A 593 14.76 -2.57 38.22
C LYS A 593 14.02 -2.73 36.89
N ASN A 594 14.48 -2.04 35.85
CA ASN A 594 14.13 -2.41 34.49
C ASN A 594 14.73 -3.81 34.26
N GLU A 595 13.92 -4.84 34.45
CA GLU A 595 14.26 -6.17 33.96
C GLU A 595 14.51 -6.05 32.45
N GLU A 596 15.74 -6.35 32.02
CA GLU A 596 16.16 -6.15 30.63
C GLU A 596 15.20 -6.88 29.67
N LEU A 597 14.67 -6.14 28.70
CA LEU A 597 13.91 -6.71 27.60
C LEU A 597 14.85 -7.49 26.70
N ARG A 598 14.56 -8.77 26.48
CA ARG A 598 15.34 -9.64 25.61
C ARG A 598 14.45 -10.23 24.53
N LEU A 599 14.79 -9.98 23.27
CA LEU A 599 14.13 -10.60 22.13
C LEU A 599 14.94 -11.83 21.71
N LEU A 600 14.35 -13.02 21.83
CA LEU A 600 14.94 -14.26 21.34
C LEU A 600 14.20 -14.76 20.11
N VAL A 601 14.94 -15.35 19.17
CA VAL A 601 14.40 -15.87 17.91
C VAL A 601 14.75 -17.35 17.80
N HIS A 602 13.73 -18.18 17.64
CA HIS A 602 13.88 -19.64 17.56
C HIS A 602 13.23 -20.16 16.28
N GLY A 603 13.88 -21.07 15.57
CA GLY A 603 13.24 -21.81 14.49
C GLY A 603 12.15 -22.76 15.02
N PHE A 604 11.22 -23.19 14.16
CA PHE A 604 10.13 -24.09 14.54
C PHE A 604 10.56 -25.38 15.25
N ALA A 605 11.73 -25.92 14.87
CA ALA A 605 12.31 -27.15 15.44
C ALA A 605 13.52 -26.89 16.36
N ASP A 606 13.88 -25.62 16.61
CA ASP A 606 15.08 -25.25 17.34
C ASP A 606 14.74 -24.83 18.78
N ASN A 607 15.24 -25.61 19.74
CA ASN A 607 15.13 -25.32 21.18
C ASN A 607 16.48 -24.84 21.77
N SER A 608 17.47 -24.55 20.93
CA SER A 608 18.77 -24.07 21.39
C SER A 608 18.69 -22.65 21.95
N ASN A 609 19.64 -22.29 22.82
CA ASN A 609 19.74 -20.96 23.40
C ASN A 609 20.12 -19.96 22.31
N ALA A 610 19.13 -19.32 21.70
CA ALA A 610 19.35 -18.24 20.75
C ALA A 610 19.98 -17.02 21.46
N ASN A 611 20.93 -16.36 20.79
CA ASN A 611 21.47 -15.09 21.28
C ASN A 611 20.38 -14.01 21.20
N PRO A 612 20.25 -13.14 22.22
CA PRO A 612 19.27 -12.07 22.20
C PRO A 612 19.59 -11.06 21.10
N ILE A 613 18.57 -10.66 20.37
CA ILE A 613 18.65 -9.58 19.40
C ILE A 613 18.48 -8.26 20.15
N ALA A 614 19.45 -7.35 19.99
CA ALA A 614 19.44 -6.05 20.61
C ALA A 614 18.27 -5.20 20.08
N LEU A 615 17.46 -4.70 21.02
CA LEU A 615 16.36 -3.79 20.74
C LEU A 615 16.84 -2.34 20.91
N LEU A 616 16.69 -1.53 19.86
CA LEU A 616 17.06 -0.12 19.86
C LEU A 616 15.82 0.76 19.91
N GLN A 617 15.81 1.75 20.80
CA GLN A 617 14.72 2.72 20.85
C GLN A 617 14.79 3.62 19.62
N ARG A 618 13.72 3.69 18.84
CA ARG A 618 13.71 4.47 17.59
C ARG A 618 13.70 5.98 17.86
N GLN A 619 13.00 6.40 18.91
CA GLN A 619 12.85 7.79 19.35
C GLN A 619 12.59 7.84 20.87
N ASN A 620 13.21 8.78 21.59
CA ASN A 620 13.13 8.85 23.07
C ASN A 620 11.71 9.00 23.64
N HIS A 621 10.78 9.58 22.87
CA HIS A 621 9.41 9.87 23.35
C HIS A 621 8.39 8.79 22.96
N ILE A 622 8.78 7.83 22.12
CA ILE A 622 7.92 6.74 21.72
C ILE A 622 8.37 5.48 22.48
N PRO A 623 7.46 4.78 23.17
CA PRO A 623 7.75 3.52 23.85
C PRO A 623 7.93 2.35 22.86
N MET A 624 8.63 2.59 21.75
CA MET A 624 8.84 1.64 20.66
C MET A 624 10.32 1.32 20.50
N PHE A 625 10.63 0.04 20.57
CA PHE A 625 11.97 -0.50 20.43
C PHE A 625 11.99 -1.46 19.25
N CYS A 626 12.94 -1.31 18.34
CA CYS A 626 13.03 -2.13 17.14
C CYS A 626 14.40 -2.79 17.02
N ALA A 627 14.40 -3.98 16.45
CA ALA A 627 15.56 -4.73 16.04
C ALA A 627 15.49 -5.02 14.54
N VAL A 628 16.65 -5.29 13.93
CA VAL A 628 16.75 -5.85 12.58
C VAL A 628 17.27 -7.27 12.68
N HIS A 629 16.58 -8.21 12.06
CA HIS A 629 16.94 -9.62 12.01
C HIS A 629 17.16 -10.04 10.56
N PHE A 630 18.18 -10.85 10.30
CA PHE A 630 18.49 -11.42 8.98
C PHE A 630 18.31 -12.94 9.07
N PRO A 631 17.14 -13.49 8.69
CA PRO A 631 16.87 -14.90 8.88
C PRO A 631 17.77 -15.79 8.01
N GLU A 632 18.51 -16.71 8.63
CA GLU A 632 19.42 -17.61 7.91
C GLU A 632 18.71 -18.81 7.26
N THR A 633 17.57 -19.22 7.81
CA THR A 633 16.83 -20.41 7.36
C THR A 633 15.40 -20.07 6.98
N LYS A 634 14.86 -20.77 5.98
CA LYS A 634 13.45 -20.69 5.59
C LYS A 634 12.57 -21.47 6.58
N GLY A 635 11.32 -21.05 6.75
CA GLY A 635 10.34 -21.72 7.60
C GLY A 635 9.74 -20.81 8.67
N TRP A 636 9.00 -21.42 9.59
CA TRP A 636 8.41 -20.72 10.73
C TRP A 636 9.46 -20.38 11.78
N THR A 637 9.44 -19.11 12.20
CA THR A 637 10.35 -18.54 13.18
C THR A 637 9.53 -17.89 14.29
N ASN A 638 9.83 -18.24 15.54
CA ASN A 638 9.17 -17.73 16.74
C ASN A 638 10.01 -16.61 17.36
N TYR A 639 9.43 -15.41 17.39
CA TYR A 639 9.96 -14.26 18.11
C TYR A 639 9.36 -14.24 19.51
N ARG A 640 10.18 -14.41 20.53
CA ARG A 640 9.77 -14.42 21.93
C ARG A 640 10.40 -13.24 22.66
N LEU A 641 9.54 -12.42 23.24
CA LEU A 641 9.93 -11.27 24.04
C LEU A 641 9.89 -11.64 25.52
N PHE A 642 11.04 -11.50 26.18
CA PHE A 642 11.20 -11.71 27.60
C PHE A 642 11.31 -10.39 28.34
N GLN A 643 10.65 -10.31 29.49
CA GLN A 643 10.93 -9.33 30.53
C GLN A 643 11.36 -10.11 31.77
N GLY A 644 12.63 -9.94 32.16
CA GLY A 644 13.25 -10.82 33.14
C GLY A 644 13.29 -12.26 32.62
N ASN A 645 12.63 -13.18 33.32
CA ASN A 645 12.53 -14.59 32.93
C ASN A 645 11.17 -14.97 32.33
N ASN A 646 10.21 -14.04 32.27
CA ASN A 646 8.87 -14.31 31.79
C ASN A 646 8.72 -13.92 30.31
N ILE A 647 8.08 -14.79 29.53
CA ILE A 647 7.66 -14.44 28.17
C ILE A 647 6.47 -13.49 28.30
N VAL A 648 6.65 -12.23 27.91
CA VAL A 648 5.59 -11.21 27.94
C VAL A 648 4.84 -11.12 26.61
N SER A 649 5.47 -11.54 25.51
CA SER A 649 4.84 -11.59 24.19
C SER A 649 5.56 -12.57 23.28
N GLN A 650 4.84 -13.16 22.34
CA GLN A 650 5.42 -14.02 21.30
C GLN A 650 4.65 -13.87 19.99
N GLN A 651 5.36 -14.05 18.87
CA GLN A 651 4.78 -13.99 17.54
C GLN A 651 5.52 -14.93 16.58
N TRP A 652 4.77 -15.68 15.79
CA TRP A 652 5.31 -16.47 14.68
C TRP A 652 5.37 -15.63 13.41
N ARG A 653 6.48 -15.72 12.68
CA ARG A 653 6.64 -15.17 11.33
C ARG A 653 7.24 -16.22 10.41
N TYR A 654 6.83 -16.24 9.16
CA TYR A 654 7.31 -17.22 8.20
C TYR A 654 8.34 -16.60 7.26
N VAL A 655 9.51 -17.24 7.18
CA VAL A 655 10.61 -16.85 6.30
C VAL A 655 10.53 -17.65 5.02
N ASN A 656 10.32 -16.95 3.91
CA ASN A 656 10.18 -17.57 2.60
C ASN A 656 11.56 -17.83 1.95
N PRO A 657 11.67 -18.83 1.04
CA PRO A 657 12.91 -19.05 0.30
C PRO A 657 13.19 -17.90 -0.68
N VAL A 658 14.46 -17.72 -1.04
CA VAL A 658 14.93 -16.60 -1.89
C VAL A 658 14.23 -16.52 -3.27
N ASN A 659 13.76 -17.65 -3.80
CA ASN A 659 13.10 -17.74 -5.10
C ASN A 659 11.55 -17.71 -5.04
N SER A 660 10.97 -17.48 -3.86
CA SER A 660 9.52 -17.32 -3.71
C SER A 660 9.06 -15.95 -4.24
N PHE A 661 7.78 -15.84 -4.57
CA PHE A 661 7.14 -14.56 -4.93
C PHE A 661 7.86 -13.79 -6.06
N ALA A 662 8.42 -14.50 -7.04
CA ALA A 662 9.24 -13.90 -8.11
C ALA A 662 8.55 -12.74 -8.83
N ALA A 663 7.28 -12.89 -9.23
CA ALA A 663 6.52 -11.82 -9.89
C ALA A 663 6.29 -10.59 -8.97
N HIS A 664 6.13 -10.79 -7.66
CA HIS A 664 5.98 -9.72 -6.70
C HIS A 664 7.28 -8.93 -6.53
N PHE A 665 8.40 -9.60 -6.29
CA PHE A 665 9.69 -8.91 -6.15
C PHE A 665 10.17 -8.28 -7.46
N ALA A 666 9.88 -8.90 -8.60
CA ALA A 666 10.11 -8.28 -9.90
C ALA A 666 9.34 -6.96 -10.01
N TYR A 667 8.06 -6.93 -9.65
CA TYR A 667 7.25 -5.71 -9.62
C TYR A 667 7.83 -4.66 -8.66
N GLU A 668 8.21 -5.02 -7.43
CA GLU A 668 8.80 -4.08 -6.47
C GLU A 668 10.13 -3.47 -6.96
N ASN A 669 10.99 -4.29 -7.58
CA ASN A 669 12.25 -3.84 -8.17
C ASN A 669 12.00 -2.87 -9.33
N GLN A 670 10.99 -3.14 -10.17
CA GLN A 670 10.63 -2.26 -11.28
C GLN A 670 10.15 -0.91 -10.76
N GLN A 671 9.25 -0.90 -9.76
CA GLN A 671 8.78 0.36 -9.16
C GLN A 671 9.93 1.14 -8.51
N SER A 672 10.85 0.44 -7.82
CA SER A 672 12.05 1.06 -7.24
C SER A 672 12.95 1.69 -8.31
N SER A 673 13.11 1.02 -9.46
CA SER A 673 13.95 1.48 -10.56
C SER A 673 13.33 2.65 -11.32
N ILE A 674 12.01 2.64 -11.52
CA ILE A 674 11.24 3.75 -12.12
C ILE A 674 11.33 4.99 -11.22
N GLY A 675 11.19 4.83 -9.91
CA GLY A 675 11.22 5.95 -8.95
C GLY A 675 12.55 6.73 -8.92
N LEU A 676 13.64 6.13 -9.41
CA LEU A 676 14.94 6.81 -9.53
C LEU A 676 15.07 7.67 -10.79
N HIS A 677 14.21 7.44 -11.80
CA HIS A 677 14.34 8.09 -13.10
C HIS A 677 13.85 9.56 -13.12
N SER A 678 13.25 10.07 -12.02
CA SER A 678 12.45 11.30 -12.11
C SER A 678 12.95 12.57 -11.38
N GLU A 679 14.04 12.62 -10.60
CA GLU A 679 14.34 13.87 -9.84
C GLU A 679 15.78 14.42 -9.85
N ASP A 680 16.85 13.67 -10.14
CA ASP A 680 18.23 14.17 -9.93
C ASP A 680 19.03 14.59 -11.17
N ILE A 681 18.54 14.38 -12.39
CA ILE A 681 19.30 14.75 -13.61
C ILE A 681 19.42 16.28 -13.78
N GLN A 682 18.55 17.09 -13.15
CA GLN A 682 18.56 18.54 -13.37
C GLN A 682 19.26 19.38 -12.28
N GLN A 683 19.50 18.88 -11.06
CA GLN A 683 20.03 19.73 -9.97
C GLN A 683 21.53 19.55 -9.68
N THR A 684 22.13 18.38 -9.91
CA THR A 684 23.56 18.17 -9.60
C THR A 684 24.54 18.52 -10.71
N ALA A 685 24.07 18.87 -11.91
CA ALA A 685 24.95 19.28 -13.02
C ALA A 685 25.58 20.67 -12.86
N PHE A 686 25.18 21.47 -11.86
CA PHE A 686 25.58 22.87 -11.74
C PHE A 686 26.73 23.18 -10.77
N THR A 687 27.32 22.21 -10.05
CA THR A 687 28.29 22.55 -8.98
C THR A 687 29.72 22.03 -9.11
N HIS A 688 30.07 21.18 -10.10
CA HIS A 688 31.46 20.70 -10.24
C HIS A 688 32.03 20.73 -11.66
N ALA A 689 31.62 21.68 -12.51
CA ALA A 689 32.22 21.91 -13.83
C ALA A 689 33.50 22.78 -13.79
N ASN A 690 34.33 22.67 -12.75
CA ASN A 690 35.65 23.31 -12.67
C ASN A 690 36.76 22.24 -12.59
N ALA A 691 36.84 21.38 -13.60
CA ALA A 691 38.03 20.59 -13.86
C ALA A 691 38.22 20.47 -15.38
N THR A 692 39.11 21.31 -15.91
CA THR A 692 39.78 21.16 -17.21
C THR A 692 38.91 20.62 -18.35
N GLN A 693 38.00 21.45 -18.85
CA GLN A 693 37.32 21.20 -20.12
C GLN A 693 38.28 21.46 -21.29
N SER A 694 38.85 20.41 -21.87
CA SER A 694 39.32 20.46 -23.26
C SER A 694 38.08 20.29 -24.17
N SER A 695 37.42 21.40 -24.48
CA SER A 695 36.30 21.46 -25.41
C SER A 695 36.80 21.19 -26.84
N ASN A 696 36.23 20.17 -27.47
CA ASN A 696 36.58 19.75 -28.82
C ASN A 696 35.57 20.39 -29.79
N TYR A 697 35.94 21.53 -30.35
CA TYR A 697 35.06 22.34 -31.20
C TYR A 697 35.04 21.82 -32.64
N GLN A 698 33.85 21.64 -33.23
CA GLN A 698 33.71 21.37 -34.67
C GLN A 698 33.27 22.66 -35.41
N PRO A 699 33.92 23.01 -36.54
CA PRO A 699 33.58 24.20 -37.31
C PRO A 699 32.23 24.05 -38.01
N TYR A 700 31.31 24.99 -37.80
CA TYR A 700 30.00 25.01 -38.45
C TYR A 700 30.11 25.24 -39.97
N ASN A 701 29.30 24.53 -40.75
CA ASN A 701 29.25 24.71 -42.20
C ASN A 701 28.57 26.03 -42.58
N LYS A 702 29.38 27.02 -43.00
CA LYS A 702 28.93 28.39 -43.33
C LYS A 702 28.34 28.53 -44.74
N PHE A 703 28.14 27.45 -45.49
CA PHE A 703 27.69 27.51 -46.88
C PHE A 703 26.36 28.27 -47.05
N TRP A 704 25.39 28.02 -46.18
CA TRP A 704 24.07 28.68 -46.23
C TRP A 704 24.15 30.17 -45.89
N LEU A 705 25.00 30.55 -44.93
CA LEU A 705 25.25 31.96 -44.61
C LEU A 705 25.88 32.69 -45.80
N TRP A 706 26.83 32.04 -46.48
CA TRP A 706 27.45 32.56 -47.70
C TRP A 706 26.46 32.71 -48.87
N LEU A 707 25.59 31.72 -49.08
CA LEU A 707 24.56 31.80 -50.12
C LEU A 707 23.58 32.96 -49.87
N ALA A 708 23.12 33.13 -48.64
CA ALA A 708 22.25 34.24 -48.24
C ALA A 708 22.94 35.60 -48.45
N PHE A 709 24.23 35.69 -48.11
CA PHE A 709 25.03 36.90 -48.34
C PHE A 709 25.11 37.25 -49.83
N LEU A 710 25.34 36.26 -50.70
CA LEU A 710 25.38 36.45 -52.16
C LEU A 710 24.05 36.95 -52.73
N ILE A 711 22.93 36.43 -52.24
CA ILE A 711 21.59 36.89 -52.65
C ILE A 711 21.39 38.36 -52.27
N CYS A 712 21.78 38.77 -51.05
CA CYS A 712 21.70 40.16 -50.62
C CYS A 712 22.57 41.09 -51.50
N LEU A 713 23.81 40.69 -51.82
CA LEU A 713 24.68 41.47 -52.70
C LEU A 713 24.14 41.58 -54.13
N SER A 714 23.57 40.49 -54.66
CA SER A 714 22.96 40.46 -55.99
C SER A 714 21.79 41.43 -56.08
N PHE A 715 20.95 41.47 -55.04
CA PHE A 715 19.84 42.42 -54.93
C PHE A 715 20.34 43.88 -54.87
N LEU A 716 21.32 44.18 -54.02
CA LEU A 716 21.92 45.53 -53.91
C LEU A 716 22.56 45.98 -55.23
N TRP A 717 23.20 45.08 -55.96
CA TRP A 717 23.81 45.37 -57.25
C TRP A 717 22.77 45.65 -58.34
N LEU A 718 21.71 44.82 -58.42
CA LEU A 718 20.60 45.02 -59.36
C LEU A 718 19.91 46.37 -59.12
N GLU A 719 19.70 46.73 -57.86
CA GLU A 719 19.08 47.99 -57.49
C GLU A 719 19.98 49.20 -57.85
N ARG A 720 21.30 49.10 -57.67
CA ARG A 720 22.25 50.11 -58.17
C ARG A 720 22.17 50.27 -59.69
N LYS A 721 22.12 49.16 -60.43
CA LYS A 721 22.06 49.19 -61.90
C LYS A 721 20.74 49.76 -62.41
N ALA A 722 19.63 49.45 -61.74
CA ALA A 722 18.32 50.04 -62.02
C ALA A 722 18.30 51.55 -61.75
N TYR A 723 19.00 52.01 -60.70
CA TYR A 723 19.15 53.43 -60.39
C TYR A 723 20.01 54.18 -61.41
N LEU A 724 21.05 53.58 -61.97
CA LEU A 724 21.90 54.23 -62.99
C LEU A 724 21.23 54.34 -64.38
N ARG A 725 20.12 53.63 -64.60
CA ARG A 725 19.34 53.65 -65.85
C ARG A 725 18.09 54.56 -65.75
N ALA A 726 17.77 55.05 -64.56
CA ALA A 726 16.67 55.97 -64.26
C ALA A 726 17.23 57.36 -63.95
#